data_AF-A0A2S6C6V9-F1
#
_entry.id   AF-A0A2S6C6V9-F1
#
_cell.length_a   1.000
_cell.length_b   1.000
_cell.length_c   1.000
_cell.angle_alpha   90.00
_cell.angle_beta   90.00
_cell.angle_gamma   90.00
#
_symmetry.space_group_name_H-M   'P 1'
#
loop_
_entity.id
_entity.type
_entity.pdbx_description
1 polymer ?
#
loop_
_entity_poly.entity_id
_entity_poly.type
_entity_poly.pdbx_seq_one_letter_code
_entity_poly.pdbx_strand_id
1 'polypeptide(L)'
;MLSPLASPEHHVAVPLPTALAFAFLISSVLANVATSATHSLTTSAVAWLSICTYTAARTGARSLLGNTLSKRLSWTAGALLALAQVCDRAVDGRDIQWAKALLPALVCGLAASGILETTSTQLHDARSPSKRGIGRSTTASRRSITVLTLSALAVLWTHSTSTTVTALGLSYAILGVLAFHLIERALDASEHQLRGGSVIYSPCSLSTKPRAISGLSGEPCLAVLRDVSAACTITTTIASLALESANFGGVVYYGFASQILGDRWISGQGTLSIAYALSTVLAHVTVYTCAILMIHRQGTLLTSFIPLCAAVVSGLLTDFSLPRICFAALCALSGVALLDEQAALSIGPRMRMRYGRLLSLAVVASCICLAFYYLQPLRSTQHHLPTSSVPLPVRPLSALPPAKTLEPLQYTDTQTHPVKNLIDNASTSWNAKLQRQSKTLQEAVTEYKRRYGISPPPHFDKWYEFAKRRGVQLIDEYDTIYHSLLPFWGLAPATIRARAREALGFSENNLMGLLIRDGKVSLVESGQEWLQQAVTGMLEQFIQYLPDMDLAFNFHDEPRVVVPHDELSRLIELARTKYMPAAQAVQKPRDSFSPRPKDVKSGKRIAEVKTTRFNIYAHQPTWIPSRLSCSPDSPARGLEESQLMDNMTAYALSELGFVYNQTAFSDVCNSPSFGESHGFFDRPNAFNVVHDLFPIFSQSKMSSFNDILYPSPWYWFGKVTYDESEDMAWTQKKNSLWWRGSTTGGFSRSGGWRRQHRQKLVSRINALDKAKIMSSSNAGATDENPNARKWLTKEVSRPEFSSIMDVHFSHVGQCDPGDCDAQREFFKIVPPADQQEAWKYKYLLDVDGNAFSGRFYAFLTSHSLPLKMAVFREWHEEWIMPWVHYIPLSLKGEEVLEVVRYFDSEEEGKEMALRVAEEGRTWAKSALRNEDFEVWFFRLLLEYARVIDDERAGIGFEVV
;
A
#
# COMPACT_ATOMS: atom_id res chain seq x y z
N MET A 1 -15.50 88.59 -25.62
CA MET A 1 -15.15 87.43 -26.46
C MET A 1 -14.87 86.25 -25.54
N LEU A 2 -15.34 85.06 -25.92
CA LEU A 2 -15.21 83.74 -25.29
C LEU A 2 -16.41 83.26 -24.42
N SER A 3 -17.20 82.34 -25.00
CA SER A 3 -17.91 81.24 -24.32
C SER A 3 -16.90 80.30 -23.61
N PRO A 4 -17.26 79.22 -22.86
CA PRO A 4 -18.57 78.56 -22.70
C PRO A 4 -18.84 77.96 -21.27
N LEU A 5 -19.85 77.07 -21.21
CA LEU A 5 -20.01 75.87 -20.37
C LEU A 5 -20.84 75.95 -19.07
N ALA A 6 -22.01 75.33 -19.20
CA ALA A 6 -22.85 74.79 -18.16
C ALA A 6 -22.11 73.74 -17.31
N SER A 7 -22.32 73.81 -16.00
CA SER A 7 -22.04 72.76 -15.04
C SER A 7 -23.16 71.72 -15.03
N PRO A 8 -22.81 70.43 -14.89
CA PRO A 8 -23.60 69.55 -14.06
C PRO A 8 -22.76 68.76 -13.06
N GLU A 9 -23.38 68.63 -11.88
CA GLU A 9 -23.11 67.83 -10.70
C GLU A 9 -22.30 66.53 -10.91
N HIS A 10 -21.15 66.45 -10.24
CA HIS A 10 -20.42 65.20 -10.02
C HIS A 10 -21.04 64.45 -8.83
N HIS A 11 -21.83 63.41 -9.12
CA HIS A 11 -21.99 62.28 -8.20
C HIS A 11 -20.69 61.47 -8.18
N VAL A 12 -19.99 61.48 -7.04
CA VAL A 12 -18.86 60.59 -6.78
C VAL A 12 -19.38 59.15 -6.69
N ALA A 13 -19.14 58.35 -7.72
CA ALA A 13 -19.35 56.91 -7.69
C ALA A 13 -18.20 56.23 -6.92
N VAL A 14 -18.54 55.55 -5.82
CA VAL A 14 -17.60 54.79 -4.97
C VAL A 14 -17.03 53.58 -5.73
N PRO A 15 -15.70 53.33 -5.73
CA PRO A 15 -15.08 52.16 -6.34
C PRO A 15 -15.16 50.96 -5.38
N LEU A 16 -16.28 50.24 -5.35
CA LEU A 16 -16.53 49.09 -4.47
C LEU A 16 -16.24 47.66 -5.04
N PRO A 17 -16.16 47.38 -6.36
CA PRO A 17 -16.15 45.99 -6.85
C PRO A 17 -14.88 45.17 -6.52
N THR A 18 -13.70 45.80 -6.52
CA THR A 18 -12.42 45.09 -6.34
C THR A 18 -12.18 44.68 -4.89
N ALA A 19 -12.47 45.58 -3.93
CA ALA A 19 -12.33 45.29 -2.51
C ALA A 19 -13.21 44.11 -2.06
N LEU A 20 -14.44 44.00 -2.59
CA LEU A 20 -15.36 42.90 -2.29
C LEU A 20 -14.82 41.55 -2.80
N ALA A 21 -14.25 41.51 -4.00
CA ALA A 21 -13.67 40.30 -4.58
C ALA A 21 -12.41 39.84 -3.83
N PHE A 22 -11.54 40.78 -3.41
CA PHE A 22 -10.37 40.45 -2.58
C PHE A 22 -10.78 39.91 -1.21
N ALA A 23 -11.76 40.54 -0.54
CA ALA A 23 -12.29 40.06 0.72
C ALA A 23 -12.90 38.65 0.59
N PHE A 24 -13.61 38.39 -0.51
CA PHE A 24 -14.18 37.08 -0.78
C PHE A 24 -13.10 36.01 -0.99
N LEU A 25 -12.07 36.32 -1.78
CA LEU A 25 -10.96 35.40 -2.04
C LEU A 25 -10.18 35.06 -0.76
N ILE A 26 -9.74 36.07 -0.01
CA ILE A 26 -8.94 35.88 1.20
C ILE A 26 -9.72 35.09 2.24
N SER A 27 -10.99 35.45 2.47
CA SER A 27 -11.83 34.75 3.45
C SER A 27 -12.14 33.32 3.01
N SER A 28 -12.26 33.06 1.71
CA SER A 28 -12.45 31.70 1.18
C SER A 28 -11.19 30.84 1.33
N VAL A 29 -10.00 31.41 1.13
CA VAL A 29 -8.73 30.71 1.41
C VAL A 29 -8.63 30.37 2.89
N LEU A 30 -8.90 31.35 3.76
CA LEU A 30 -8.88 31.14 5.21
C LEU A 30 -9.90 30.09 5.64
N ALA A 31 -11.13 30.13 5.11
CA ALA A 31 -12.17 29.15 5.37
C ALA A 31 -11.73 27.73 4.94
N ASN A 32 -11.14 27.57 3.77
CA ASN A 32 -10.66 26.27 3.28
C ASN A 32 -9.49 25.71 4.11
N VAL A 33 -8.59 26.57 4.62
CA VAL A 33 -7.38 26.15 5.36
C VAL A 33 -7.65 25.92 6.85
N ALA A 34 -8.49 26.78 7.45
CA ALA A 34 -8.63 26.85 8.91
C ALA A 34 -9.82 26.05 9.46
N THR A 35 -10.80 25.68 8.64
CA THR A 35 -12.00 24.99 9.13
C THR A 35 -11.71 23.52 9.38
N SER A 36 -12.08 23.03 10.55
CA SER A 36 -11.98 21.61 10.86
C SER A 36 -13.00 20.80 10.07
N ALA A 37 -12.58 19.68 9.49
CA ALA A 37 -13.48 18.72 8.85
C ALA A 37 -14.51 18.14 9.84
N THR A 38 -14.16 18.06 11.13
CA THR A 38 -15.04 17.48 12.17
C THR A 38 -16.25 18.36 12.53
N HIS A 39 -16.12 19.69 12.36
CA HIS A 39 -17.10 20.67 12.83
C HIS A 39 -17.49 21.69 11.74
N SER A 40 -17.35 21.33 10.45
CA SER A 40 -17.59 22.28 9.36
C SER A 40 -19.08 22.61 9.17
N LEU A 41 -20.01 21.67 9.44
CA LEU A 41 -21.45 21.97 9.40
C LEU A 41 -21.87 22.83 10.59
N THR A 42 -21.34 22.56 11.78
CA THR A 42 -21.55 23.39 12.97
C THR A 42 -21.06 24.82 12.74
N THR A 43 -19.85 24.98 12.18
CA THR A 43 -19.27 26.29 11.84
C THR A 43 -20.14 27.04 10.83
N SER A 44 -20.60 26.34 9.79
CA SER A 44 -21.51 26.89 8.78
C SER A 44 -22.86 27.29 9.37
N ALA A 45 -23.43 26.48 10.26
CA ALA A 45 -24.70 26.78 10.94
C ALA A 45 -24.61 28.06 11.78
N VAL A 46 -23.53 28.23 12.55
CA VAL A 46 -23.31 29.45 13.36
C VAL A 46 -23.10 30.68 12.46
N ALA A 47 -22.37 30.53 11.35
CA ALA A 47 -22.17 31.62 10.39
C ALA A 47 -23.49 32.05 9.72
N TRP A 48 -24.30 31.09 9.24
CA TRP A 48 -25.62 31.39 8.68
C TRP A 48 -26.57 32.00 9.70
N LEU A 49 -26.57 31.52 10.94
CA LEU A 49 -27.36 32.09 12.02
C LEU A 49 -26.96 33.54 12.30
N SER A 50 -25.66 33.85 12.28
CA SER A 50 -25.14 35.22 12.45
C SER A 50 -25.61 36.16 11.33
N ILE A 51 -25.60 35.70 10.08
CA ILE A 51 -26.13 36.46 8.93
C ILE A 51 -27.66 36.64 9.07
N CYS A 52 -28.38 35.57 9.41
CA CYS A 52 -29.83 35.58 9.55
C CYS A 52 -30.29 36.53 10.65
N THR A 53 -29.64 36.49 11.83
CA THR A 53 -29.95 37.38 12.95
C THR A 53 -29.68 38.85 12.61
N TYR A 54 -28.53 39.15 11.99
CA TYR A 54 -28.21 40.51 11.56
C TYR A 54 -29.21 41.05 10.52
N THR A 55 -29.53 40.26 9.51
CA THR A 55 -30.44 40.67 8.43
C THR A 55 -31.90 40.73 8.87
N ALA A 56 -32.34 39.83 9.77
CA ALA A 56 -33.68 39.86 10.36
C ALA A 56 -33.87 41.06 11.30
N ALA A 57 -32.83 41.46 12.04
CA ALA A 57 -32.87 42.68 12.86
C ALA A 57 -33.03 43.95 12.01
N ARG A 58 -32.46 43.97 10.80
CA ARG A 58 -32.53 45.10 9.85
C ARG A 58 -33.81 45.15 9.03
N THR A 59 -34.38 43.99 8.67
CA THR A 59 -35.52 43.88 7.71
C THR A 59 -36.84 43.41 8.35
N GLY A 60 -36.83 43.01 9.62
CA GLY A 60 -38.00 42.57 10.39
C GLY A 60 -38.32 41.07 10.28
N ALA A 61 -38.44 40.39 11.43
CA ALA A 61 -38.64 38.93 11.51
C ALA A 61 -40.04 38.44 11.05
N ARG A 62 -41.08 39.29 11.10
CA ARG A 62 -42.46 38.92 10.67
C ARG A 62 -42.57 38.59 9.18
N SER A 63 -41.59 38.97 8.36
CA SER A 63 -41.51 38.68 6.93
C SER A 63 -41.11 37.23 6.61
N LEU A 64 -40.60 36.47 7.59
CA LEU A 64 -40.26 35.04 7.46
C LEU A 64 -41.49 34.12 7.30
N LEU A 65 -42.72 34.63 7.36
CA LEU A 65 -43.96 33.87 7.11
C LEU A 65 -44.66 34.20 5.76
N GLY A 66 -44.17 35.18 4.97
CA GLY A 66 -44.72 35.51 3.65
C GLY A 66 -44.54 34.43 2.57
N ASN A 67 -45.30 34.50 1.47
CA ASN A 67 -45.33 33.48 0.41
C ASN A 67 -45.05 34.09 -0.99
N THR A 68 -44.06 34.97 -1.10
CA THR A 68 -43.70 35.62 -2.38
C THR A 68 -42.83 34.72 -3.25
N LEU A 69 -42.82 34.98 -4.57
CA LEU A 69 -41.98 34.24 -5.51
C LEU A 69 -40.49 34.36 -5.16
N SER A 70 -40.01 35.58 -4.90
CA SER A 70 -38.63 35.85 -4.46
C SER A 70 -38.26 34.99 -3.25
N LYS A 71 -39.16 34.89 -2.27
CA LYS A 71 -38.94 34.09 -1.07
C LYS A 71 -38.91 32.59 -1.32
N ARG A 72 -39.82 32.04 -2.15
CA ARG A 72 -39.77 30.61 -2.50
C ARG A 72 -38.42 30.26 -3.16
N LEU A 73 -37.94 31.12 -4.05
CA LEU A 73 -36.64 30.99 -4.71
C LEU A 73 -35.47 31.11 -3.71
N SER A 74 -35.54 32.04 -2.76
CA SER A 74 -34.53 32.19 -1.70
C SER A 74 -34.47 30.97 -0.77
N TRP A 75 -35.61 30.41 -0.37
CA TRP A 75 -35.67 29.24 0.49
C TRP A 75 -35.17 27.97 -0.20
N THR A 76 -35.54 27.75 -1.46
CA THR A 76 -35.01 26.63 -2.25
C THR A 76 -33.52 26.80 -2.52
N ALA A 77 -33.06 28.01 -2.83
CA ALA A 77 -31.63 28.28 -2.98
C ALA A 77 -30.84 27.97 -1.70
N GLY A 78 -31.35 28.39 -0.54
CA GLY A 78 -30.71 28.11 0.75
C GLY A 78 -30.68 26.61 1.08
N ALA A 79 -31.75 25.87 0.79
CA ALA A 79 -31.76 24.42 0.98
C ALA A 79 -30.74 23.70 0.08
N LEU A 80 -30.63 24.08 -1.21
CA LEU A 80 -29.66 23.51 -2.14
C LEU A 80 -28.22 23.85 -1.73
N LEU A 81 -27.98 25.09 -1.27
CA LEU A 81 -26.66 25.51 -0.79
C LEU A 81 -26.24 24.74 0.47
N ALA A 82 -27.17 24.50 1.40
CA ALA A 82 -26.92 23.68 2.57
C ALA A 82 -26.67 22.20 2.22
N LEU A 83 -27.41 21.63 1.26
CA LEU A 83 -27.16 20.27 0.79
C LEU A 83 -25.80 20.15 0.08
N ALA A 84 -25.38 21.17 -0.68
CA ALA A 84 -24.03 21.22 -1.23
C ALA A 84 -22.99 21.18 -0.09
N GLN A 85 -23.18 21.93 1.00
CA GLN A 85 -22.29 21.89 2.17
C GLN A 85 -22.27 20.51 2.86
N VAL A 86 -23.39 19.78 2.87
CA VAL A 86 -23.44 18.39 3.36
C VAL A 86 -22.63 17.46 2.45
N CYS A 87 -22.72 17.61 1.13
CA CYS A 87 -21.88 16.87 0.20
C CYS A 87 -20.38 17.19 0.39
N ASP A 88 -20.04 18.46 0.64
CA ASP A 88 -18.67 18.91 0.96
C ASP A 88 -18.15 18.29 2.26
N ARG A 89 -19.02 18.13 3.28
CA ARG A 89 -18.70 17.49 4.56
C ARG A 89 -18.55 15.97 4.49
N ALA A 90 -19.39 15.30 3.71
CA ALA A 90 -19.49 13.83 3.69
C ALA A 90 -18.25 13.14 3.07
N VAL A 91 -17.47 13.88 2.29
CA VAL A 91 -16.21 13.45 1.69
C VAL A 91 -15.08 13.95 2.59
N ASP A 92 -14.58 13.10 3.49
CA ASP A 92 -13.66 13.45 4.58
C ASP A 92 -12.45 14.32 4.14
N GLY A 93 -12.63 15.64 4.21
CA GLY A 93 -11.60 16.70 4.24
C GLY A 93 -10.66 16.90 3.04
N ARG A 94 -10.49 15.97 2.08
CA ARG A 94 -9.44 16.12 1.05
C ARG A 94 -9.81 15.81 -0.41
N ASP A 95 -10.98 15.25 -0.71
CA ASP A 95 -11.23 14.72 -2.06
C ASP A 95 -12.30 15.45 -2.89
N ILE A 96 -12.77 16.63 -2.48
CA ILE A 96 -13.82 17.39 -3.21
C ILE A 96 -13.31 18.66 -3.92
N GLN A 97 -12.00 18.90 -3.92
CA GLN A 97 -11.41 20.08 -4.59
C GLN A 97 -11.71 20.13 -6.09
N TRP A 98 -11.76 18.97 -6.75
CA TRP A 98 -12.13 18.87 -8.16
C TRP A 98 -13.56 19.36 -8.43
N ALA A 99 -14.49 19.21 -7.47
CA ALA A 99 -15.88 19.60 -7.65
C ALA A 99 -16.03 21.13 -7.65
N LYS A 100 -15.21 21.82 -6.85
CA LYS A 100 -15.10 23.29 -6.89
C LYS A 100 -14.57 23.79 -8.25
N ALA A 101 -13.77 23.00 -8.95
CA ALA A 101 -13.31 23.29 -10.31
C ALA A 101 -14.36 23.06 -11.41
N LEU A 102 -15.35 22.20 -11.15
CA LEU A 102 -16.44 21.92 -12.10
C LEU A 102 -17.52 23.02 -12.11
N LEU A 103 -17.65 23.76 -11.00
CA LEU A 103 -18.70 24.79 -10.82
C LEU A 103 -18.71 25.86 -11.93
N PRO A 104 -17.60 26.54 -12.29
CA PRO A 104 -17.63 27.56 -13.35
C PRO A 104 -17.87 26.96 -14.74
N ALA A 105 -17.37 25.76 -15.00
CA ALA A 105 -17.57 25.07 -16.27
C ALA A 105 -19.05 24.69 -16.50
N LEU A 106 -19.75 24.23 -15.45
CA LEU A 106 -21.18 23.94 -15.51
C LEU A 106 -22.02 25.22 -15.68
N VAL A 107 -21.67 26.31 -14.99
CA VAL A 107 -22.34 27.62 -15.20
C VAL A 107 -22.18 28.08 -16.65
N CYS A 108 -20.96 28.02 -17.21
CA CYS A 108 -20.70 28.32 -18.62
C CYS A 108 -21.46 27.42 -19.59
N GLY A 109 -21.46 26.11 -19.34
CA GLY A 109 -22.11 25.12 -20.21
C GLY A 109 -23.62 25.31 -20.24
N LEU A 110 -24.24 25.54 -19.08
CA LEU A 110 -25.67 25.78 -19.00
C LEU A 110 -26.07 27.14 -19.58
N ALA A 111 -25.26 28.19 -19.38
CA ALA A 111 -25.46 29.48 -20.05
C ALA A 111 -25.37 29.36 -21.58
N ALA A 112 -24.36 28.62 -22.09
CA ALA A 112 -24.18 28.40 -23.53
C ALA A 112 -25.27 27.51 -24.17
N SER A 113 -25.90 26.63 -23.38
CA SER A 113 -26.99 25.77 -23.83
C SER A 113 -28.34 26.49 -23.97
N GLY A 114 -28.42 27.75 -23.51
CA GLY A 114 -29.67 28.51 -23.47
C GLY A 114 -30.68 28.04 -22.41
N ILE A 115 -30.41 26.93 -21.71
CA ILE A 115 -31.30 26.35 -20.69
C ILE A 115 -31.60 27.36 -19.55
N LEU A 116 -30.60 28.18 -19.17
CA LEU A 116 -30.79 29.26 -18.19
C LEU A 116 -31.61 30.44 -18.75
N GLU A 117 -31.55 30.71 -20.05
CA GLU A 117 -32.31 31.79 -20.70
C GLU A 117 -33.74 31.39 -21.05
N THR A 118 -34.01 30.10 -21.31
CA THR A 118 -35.32 29.60 -21.77
C THR A 118 -36.45 29.61 -20.73
N THR A 119 -36.21 30.15 -19.53
CA THR A 119 -37.28 30.36 -18.53
C THR A 119 -37.66 31.83 -18.32
N SER A 120 -36.98 32.80 -18.98
CA SER A 120 -37.35 34.23 -18.90
C SER A 120 -38.33 34.66 -19.99
N THR A 121 -38.42 33.91 -21.10
CA THR A 121 -39.25 34.26 -22.26
C THR A 121 -40.75 33.99 -22.09
N GLN A 122 -41.20 33.31 -21.03
CA GLN A 122 -42.64 33.16 -20.72
C GLN A 122 -43.25 34.29 -19.87
N LEU A 123 -42.49 35.32 -19.48
CA LEU A 123 -43.01 36.45 -18.69
C LEU A 123 -43.04 37.79 -19.45
N HIS A 124 -42.62 37.82 -20.72
CA HIS A 124 -42.54 39.07 -21.50
C HIS A 124 -43.47 39.17 -22.73
N ASP A 125 -44.27 38.15 -23.03
CA ASP A 125 -45.27 38.23 -24.11
C ASP A 125 -46.55 38.95 -23.67
N ALA A 126 -46.48 40.28 -23.59
CA ALA A 126 -47.63 41.17 -23.82
C ALA A 126 -47.15 42.55 -24.30
N ARG A 127 -47.29 42.77 -25.62
CA ARG A 127 -47.26 44.02 -26.41
C ARG A 127 -45.98 44.32 -27.23
N SER A 128 -45.95 43.69 -28.41
CA SER A 128 -45.95 44.32 -29.76
C SER A 128 -44.81 45.28 -30.18
N PRO A 129 -44.56 45.48 -31.49
CA PRO A 129 -43.24 45.24 -32.08
C PRO A 129 -42.61 46.47 -32.74
N SER A 130 -41.28 46.65 -32.68
CA SER A 130 -40.54 47.29 -33.79
C SER A 130 -39.02 47.11 -33.75
N LYS A 131 -38.52 46.60 -34.88
CA LYS A 131 -37.31 46.92 -35.66
C LYS A 131 -36.00 47.38 -34.97
N ARG A 132 -34.98 46.59 -35.34
CA ARG A 132 -33.59 46.92 -35.74
C ARG A 132 -32.52 47.06 -34.65
N GLY A 133 -31.64 46.05 -34.66
CA GLY A 133 -30.18 46.25 -34.75
C GLY A 133 -29.40 45.92 -33.49
N ILE A 134 -28.17 45.43 -33.69
CA ILE A 134 -27.14 45.00 -32.71
C ILE A 134 -27.33 43.51 -32.33
N GLY A 135 -26.64 42.53 -32.91
CA GLY A 135 -25.33 42.55 -33.55
C GLY A 135 -24.20 42.42 -32.53
N ARG A 136 -23.67 41.19 -32.39
CA ARG A 136 -22.41 40.80 -31.71
C ARG A 136 -22.34 40.93 -30.18
N SER A 137 -22.52 39.81 -29.48
CA SER A 137 -21.71 39.44 -28.30
C SER A 137 -21.82 37.95 -27.90
N THR A 138 -21.99 37.03 -28.85
CA THR A 138 -22.04 35.58 -28.57
C THR A 138 -20.82 34.82 -29.06
N THR A 139 -19.74 35.53 -29.36
CA THR A 139 -18.42 34.96 -29.67
C THR A 139 -17.41 35.20 -28.56
N ALA A 140 -17.88 35.31 -27.30
CA ALA A 140 -17.07 35.10 -26.10
C ALA A 140 -16.75 33.59 -25.97
N SER A 141 -15.93 33.19 -26.93
CA SER A 141 -15.01 32.06 -26.98
C SER A 141 -15.47 30.74 -26.36
N ARG A 142 -16.09 29.89 -27.21
CA ARG A 142 -16.12 28.42 -27.02
C ARG A 142 -14.76 27.86 -26.60
N ARG A 143 -13.64 28.49 -27.01
CA ARG A 143 -12.28 28.06 -26.65
C ARG A 143 -11.97 28.27 -25.17
N SER A 144 -12.40 29.38 -24.57
CA SER A 144 -12.16 29.64 -23.14
C SER A 144 -12.94 28.65 -22.28
N ILE A 145 -14.18 28.34 -22.70
CA ILE A 145 -15.00 27.29 -22.08
C ILE A 145 -14.34 25.92 -22.26
N THR A 146 -13.91 25.57 -23.47
CA THR A 146 -13.22 24.30 -23.73
C THR A 146 -11.93 24.16 -22.91
N VAL A 147 -11.13 25.23 -22.78
CA VAL A 147 -9.90 25.21 -21.99
C VAL A 147 -10.19 24.99 -20.50
N LEU A 148 -11.23 25.65 -19.97
CA LEU A 148 -11.67 25.43 -18.59
C LEU A 148 -12.23 24.02 -18.39
N THR A 149 -13.04 23.52 -19.32
CA THR A 149 -13.59 22.16 -19.26
C THR A 149 -12.49 21.10 -19.32
N LEU A 150 -11.50 21.26 -20.21
CA LEU A 150 -10.36 20.34 -20.30
C LEU A 150 -9.47 20.42 -19.06
N SER A 151 -9.25 21.61 -18.52
CA SER A 151 -8.46 21.79 -17.28
C SER A 151 -9.17 21.17 -16.07
N ALA A 152 -10.49 21.31 -15.98
CA ALA A 152 -11.30 20.69 -14.94
C ALA A 152 -11.34 19.16 -15.08
N LEU A 153 -11.50 18.62 -16.30
CA LEU A 153 -11.44 17.18 -16.58
C LEU A 153 -10.07 16.58 -16.28
N ALA A 154 -8.98 17.31 -16.54
CA ALA A 154 -7.64 16.88 -16.16
C ALA A 154 -7.52 16.76 -14.63
N VAL A 155 -8.01 17.73 -13.85
CA VAL A 155 -7.96 17.65 -12.37
C VAL A 155 -8.85 16.55 -11.79
N LEU A 156 -10.06 16.37 -12.35
CA LEU A 156 -10.97 15.27 -12.02
C LEU A 156 -10.29 13.90 -12.10
N TRP A 157 -9.46 13.71 -13.13
CA TRP A 157 -8.72 12.48 -13.37
C TRP A 157 -7.60 12.24 -12.34
N THR A 158 -7.03 13.31 -11.79
CA THR A 158 -5.87 13.23 -10.88
C THR A 158 -6.22 13.01 -9.41
N HIS A 159 -7.53 13.05 -9.05
CA HIS A 159 -7.96 13.08 -7.66
C HIS A 159 -9.19 12.23 -7.33
N SER A 160 -9.52 11.22 -8.14
CA SER A 160 -10.61 10.29 -7.79
C SER A 160 -10.24 8.82 -8.01
N THR A 161 -10.14 8.06 -6.92
CA THR A 161 -10.26 6.59 -6.91
C THR A 161 -11.27 6.16 -5.84
N SER A 162 -12.54 6.56 -6.02
CA SER A 162 -13.73 5.96 -5.39
C SER A 162 -15.01 6.47 -6.10
N THR A 163 -15.95 5.57 -6.41
CA THR A 163 -17.23 5.91 -7.07
C THR A 163 -18.13 6.81 -6.21
N THR A 164 -18.07 6.66 -4.88
CA THR A 164 -18.88 7.44 -3.93
C THR A 164 -18.43 8.91 -3.85
N VAL A 165 -17.12 9.15 -3.88
CA VAL A 165 -16.54 10.51 -3.88
C VAL A 165 -16.95 11.27 -5.15
N THR A 166 -16.88 10.59 -6.31
CA THR A 166 -17.31 11.16 -7.59
C THR A 166 -18.80 11.53 -7.58
N ALA A 167 -19.66 10.68 -7.04
CA ALA A 167 -21.09 10.96 -6.95
C ALA A 167 -21.40 12.16 -6.03
N LEU A 168 -20.75 12.25 -4.86
CA LEU A 168 -20.94 13.35 -3.92
C LEU A 168 -20.38 14.67 -4.43
N GLY A 169 -19.21 14.68 -5.09
CA GLY A 169 -18.65 15.88 -5.69
C GLY A 169 -19.46 16.40 -6.90
N LEU A 170 -20.00 15.51 -7.73
CA LEU A 170 -20.93 15.91 -8.80
C LEU A 170 -22.20 16.53 -8.22
N SER A 171 -22.72 15.94 -7.14
CA SER A 171 -23.87 16.47 -6.42
C SER A 171 -23.59 17.87 -5.85
N TYR A 172 -22.43 18.09 -5.21
CA TYR A 172 -22.00 19.41 -4.75
C TYR A 172 -22.03 20.45 -5.88
N ALA A 173 -21.40 20.15 -7.02
CA ALA A 173 -21.27 21.10 -8.12
C ALA A 173 -22.63 21.45 -8.73
N ILE A 174 -23.50 20.46 -8.96
CA ILE A 174 -24.83 20.65 -9.52
C ILE A 174 -25.72 21.46 -8.56
N LEU A 175 -25.75 21.10 -7.28
CA LEU A 175 -26.52 21.80 -6.26
C LEU A 175 -26.06 23.26 -6.12
N GLY A 176 -24.74 23.51 -6.18
CA GLY A 176 -24.15 24.83 -6.13
C GLY A 176 -24.55 25.73 -7.30
N VAL A 177 -24.51 25.21 -8.54
CA VAL A 177 -24.93 25.99 -9.73
C VAL A 177 -26.41 26.36 -9.65
N LEU A 178 -27.26 25.40 -9.28
CA LEU A 178 -28.70 25.64 -9.14
C LEU A 178 -28.98 26.68 -8.04
N ALA A 179 -28.29 26.60 -6.91
CA ALA A 179 -28.43 27.57 -5.83
C ALA A 179 -28.03 28.98 -6.27
N PHE A 180 -26.89 29.16 -6.94
CA PHE A 180 -26.44 30.47 -7.42
C PHE A 180 -27.42 31.10 -8.41
N HIS A 181 -27.95 30.30 -9.34
CA HIS A 181 -28.94 30.76 -10.29
C HIS A 181 -30.27 31.14 -9.63
N LEU A 182 -30.73 30.38 -8.63
CA LEU A 182 -31.95 30.71 -7.89
C LEU A 182 -31.78 31.98 -7.04
N ILE A 183 -30.58 32.25 -6.51
CA ILE A 183 -30.26 33.51 -5.81
C ILE A 183 -30.36 34.70 -6.77
N GLU A 184 -29.77 34.60 -7.96
CA GLU A 184 -29.86 35.62 -9.01
C GLU A 184 -31.33 35.92 -9.36
N ARG A 185 -32.14 34.88 -9.61
CA ARG A 185 -33.59 35.05 -9.87
C ARG A 185 -34.37 35.59 -8.68
N ALA A 186 -34.00 35.23 -7.46
CA ALA A 186 -34.65 35.73 -6.25
C ALA A 186 -34.40 37.23 -6.06
N LEU A 187 -33.19 37.70 -6.39
CA LEU A 187 -32.81 39.11 -6.39
C LEU A 187 -33.62 39.90 -7.43
N ASP A 188 -33.69 39.41 -8.68
CA ASP A 188 -34.49 40.03 -9.74
C ASP A 188 -35.98 40.11 -9.36
N ALA A 189 -36.55 39.01 -8.86
CA ALA A 189 -37.93 38.96 -8.43
C ALA A 189 -38.22 39.92 -7.26
N SER A 190 -37.24 40.13 -6.36
CA SER A 190 -37.37 41.07 -5.23
C SER A 190 -37.36 42.52 -5.71
N GLU A 191 -36.47 42.86 -6.65
CA GLU A 191 -36.43 44.20 -7.25
C GLU A 191 -37.70 44.55 -8.03
N HIS A 192 -38.24 43.58 -8.79
CA HIS A 192 -39.51 43.74 -9.48
C HIS A 192 -40.68 43.96 -8.52
N GLN A 193 -40.67 43.29 -7.36
CA GLN A 193 -41.71 43.46 -6.33
C GLN A 193 -41.67 44.85 -5.67
N LEU A 194 -40.47 45.42 -5.47
CA LEU A 194 -40.30 46.80 -5.01
C LEU A 194 -40.79 47.83 -6.05
N ARG A 195 -40.51 47.59 -7.34
CA ARG A 195 -40.94 48.50 -8.42
C ARG A 195 -42.44 48.46 -8.72
N GLY A 196 -43.14 47.36 -8.42
CA GLY A 196 -44.59 47.21 -8.62
C GLY A 196 -45.48 47.72 -7.48
N GLY A 197 -44.89 48.18 -6.36
CA GLY A 197 -45.58 48.58 -5.13
C GLY A 197 -45.94 50.07 -5.02
N SER A 198 -46.47 50.70 -6.08
CA SER A 198 -47.32 51.92 -6.05
C SER A 198 -47.88 52.05 -7.46
N VAL A 199 -49.18 52.04 -7.72
CA VAL A 199 -50.10 53.17 -7.56
C VAL A 199 -51.53 52.61 -7.55
N ILE A 200 -52.23 52.72 -6.42
CA ILE A 200 -53.70 52.71 -6.40
C ILE A 200 -54.12 54.15 -6.16
N TYR A 201 -54.56 54.85 -7.20
CA TYR A 201 -55.30 56.10 -7.04
C TYR A 201 -56.72 55.77 -6.60
N SER A 202 -57.05 56.08 -5.35
CA SER A 202 -58.43 56.30 -4.89
C SER A 202 -58.58 57.79 -4.57
N PRO A 203 -59.68 58.46 -4.96
CA PRO A 203 -59.79 59.91 -4.90
C PRO A 203 -60.18 60.41 -3.49
N CYS A 204 -59.78 61.65 -3.20
CA CYS A 204 -60.19 62.49 -2.05
C CYS A 204 -59.72 62.08 -0.64
N SER A 205 -58.70 62.77 -0.14
CA SER A 205 -58.79 63.67 1.03
C SER A 205 -57.42 63.94 1.65
N LEU A 206 -57.27 65.19 2.08
CA LEU A 206 -56.08 65.83 2.63
C LEU A 206 -55.65 65.23 3.98
N SER A 207 -54.32 65.22 4.17
CA SER A 207 -53.62 65.49 5.44
C SER A 207 -53.60 64.40 6.52
N THR A 208 -52.50 63.64 6.59
CA THR A 208 -51.43 63.80 7.60
C THR A 208 -50.27 62.82 7.34
N LYS A 209 -49.02 63.30 7.37
CA LYS A 209 -47.77 62.56 7.13
C LYS A 209 -47.51 61.49 8.21
N PRO A 210 -46.70 60.46 7.90
CA PRO A 210 -45.35 60.49 8.49
C PRO A 210 -44.21 60.05 7.55
N ARG A 211 -43.19 60.93 7.53
CA ARG A 211 -41.74 60.64 7.65
C ARG A 211 -41.14 59.57 6.72
N ALA A 212 -40.77 60.02 5.51
CA ALA A 212 -39.70 59.38 4.75
C ALA A 212 -38.36 59.58 5.49
N ILE A 213 -37.75 58.49 5.95
CA ILE A 213 -36.31 58.45 6.20
C ILE A 213 -35.67 57.90 4.93
N SER A 214 -35.08 58.82 4.18
CA SER A 214 -34.20 58.55 3.07
C SER A 214 -32.93 57.84 3.54
N GLY A 215 -32.64 56.67 2.95
CA GLY A 215 -31.27 56.14 2.88
C GLY A 215 -31.16 54.63 3.08
N LEU A 216 -31.09 53.87 1.98
CA LEU A 216 -30.19 52.73 1.73
C LEU A 216 -30.68 51.96 0.49
N SER A 217 -29.87 51.93 -0.56
CA SER A 217 -30.04 51.13 -1.79
C SER A 217 -29.85 49.61 -1.56
N GLY A 218 -30.33 49.06 -0.43
CA GLY A 218 -30.02 47.70 0.04
C GLY A 218 -31.19 46.84 0.49
N GLU A 219 -32.44 47.31 0.43
CA GLU A 219 -33.59 46.57 0.98
C GLU A 219 -33.90 45.21 0.31
N PRO A 220 -33.95 45.07 -1.03
CA PRO A 220 -34.25 43.77 -1.67
C PRO A 220 -33.16 42.72 -1.50
N CYS A 221 -31.88 43.12 -1.60
CA CYS A 221 -30.75 42.21 -1.42
C CYS A 221 -30.65 41.70 0.03
N LEU A 222 -30.90 42.57 1.03
CA LEU A 222 -30.94 42.17 2.44
C LEU A 222 -32.10 41.22 2.74
N ALA A 223 -33.24 41.35 2.07
CA ALA A 223 -34.37 40.43 2.20
C ALA A 223 -34.05 39.04 1.63
N VAL A 224 -33.42 38.96 0.46
CA VAL A 224 -32.96 37.68 -0.12
C VAL A 224 -31.88 37.04 0.76
N LEU A 225 -30.91 37.82 1.24
CA LEU A 225 -29.86 37.34 2.15
C LEU A 225 -30.44 36.77 3.45
N ARG A 226 -31.46 37.41 4.02
CA ARG A 226 -32.20 36.90 5.18
C ARG A 226 -32.87 35.56 4.89
N ASP A 227 -33.62 35.46 3.80
CA ASP A 227 -34.42 34.27 3.50
C ASP A 227 -33.54 33.07 3.12
N VAL A 228 -32.45 33.28 2.38
CA VAL A 228 -31.43 32.26 2.10
C VAL A 228 -30.73 31.81 3.39
N SER A 229 -30.29 32.76 4.23
CA SER A 229 -29.59 32.43 5.47
C SER A 229 -30.48 31.72 6.49
N ALA A 230 -31.79 32.04 6.55
CA ALA A 230 -32.74 31.31 7.37
C ALA A 230 -32.88 29.84 6.95
N ALA A 231 -33.04 29.58 5.65
CA ALA A 231 -33.13 28.22 5.11
C ALA A 231 -31.84 27.42 5.31
N CYS A 232 -30.68 28.05 5.08
CA CYS A 232 -29.38 27.46 5.35
C CYS A 232 -29.20 27.13 6.83
N THR A 233 -29.55 28.05 7.74
CA THR A 233 -29.41 27.87 9.20
C THR A 233 -30.18 26.63 9.66
N ILE A 234 -31.44 26.48 9.25
CA ILE A 234 -32.27 25.33 9.64
C ILE A 234 -31.64 24.03 9.12
N THR A 235 -31.32 23.99 7.84
CA THR A 235 -30.84 22.77 7.18
C THR A 235 -29.47 22.34 7.71
N THR A 236 -28.53 23.28 7.85
CA THR A 236 -27.18 23.00 8.38
C THR A 236 -27.18 22.68 9.87
N THR A 237 -28.10 23.25 10.66
CA THR A 237 -28.26 22.87 12.07
C THR A 237 -28.77 21.44 12.20
N ILE A 238 -29.79 21.05 11.42
CA ILE A 238 -30.30 19.67 11.40
C ILE A 238 -29.20 18.71 10.95
N ALA A 239 -28.48 19.05 9.87
CA ALA A 239 -27.39 18.24 9.36
C ALA A 239 -26.23 18.13 10.37
N SER A 240 -25.85 19.21 11.04
CA SER A 240 -24.84 19.22 12.11
C SER A 240 -25.27 18.34 13.28
N LEU A 241 -26.52 18.42 13.75
CA LEU A 241 -26.99 17.56 14.84
C LEU A 241 -27.02 16.08 14.45
N ALA A 242 -27.39 15.77 13.20
CA ALA A 242 -27.48 14.39 12.71
C ALA A 242 -26.12 13.77 12.35
N LEU A 243 -25.18 14.57 11.80
CA LEU A 243 -23.91 14.09 11.27
C LEU A 243 -22.70 14.42 12.17
N GLU A 244 -22.84 15.34 13.14
CA GLU A 244 -21.74 15.82 13.99
C GLU A 244 -21.98 15.67 15.52
N SER A 245 -22.95 14.88 16.02
CA SER A 245 -23.19 14.66 17.48
C SER A 245 -23.01 13.18 17.94
N ALA A 246 -22.70 12.77 19.20
CA ALA A 246 -22.73 13.42 20.52
C ALA A 246 -21.72 12.80 21.56
N ASN A 247 -20.45 12.61 21.22
CA ASN A 247 -19.38 12.52 22.24
C ASN A 247 -18.68 13.88 22.29
N PHE A 248 -19.19 14.79 23.12
CA PHE A 248 -18.60 16.12 23.38
C PHE A 248 -17.27 15.97 24.15
N GLY A 249 -16.28 15.33 23.52
CA GLY A 249 -14.91 15.14 24.01
C GLY A 249 -14.03 16.37 23.80
N GLY A 250 -14.59 17.57 23.97
CA GLY A 250 -13.89 18.83 23.75
C GLY A 250 -14.05 19.40 22.34
N VAL A 251 -13.94 20.72 22.26
CA VAL A 251 -14.08 21.52 21.05
C VAL A 251 -12.72 21.56 20.33
N VAL A 252 -12.53 20.71 19.33
CA VAL A 252 -11.24 20.54 18.62
C VAL A 252 -11.33 21.23 17.25
N TYR A 253 -11.10 22.55 17.22
CA TYR A 253 -11.03 23.34 15.99
C TYR A 253 -9.58 23.47 15.52
N TYR A 254 -8.96 22.39 15.05
CA TYR A 254 -7.57 22.46 14.61
C TYR A 254 -7.48 22.00 13.15
N GLY A 255 -7.77 22.93 12.22
CA GLY A 255 -7.52 22.77 10.77
C GLY A 255 -6.01 22.67 10.49
N PHE A 256 -5.47 23.37 9.49
CA PHE A 256 -4.02 23.34 9.17
C PHE A 256 -3.07 23.63 10.35
N ALA A 257 -3.55 24.33 11.39
CA ALA A 257 -2.79 24.60 12.61
C ALA A 257 -2.42 23.33 13.41
N SER A 258 -3.24 22.27 13.41
CA SER A 258 -2.88 20.99 14.05
C SER A 258 -1.69 20.33 13.38
N GLN A 259 -1.64 20.38 12.04
CA GLN A 259 -0.59 19.75 11.23
C GLN A 259 0.78 20.41 11.42
N ILE A 260 0.81 21.72 11.67
CA ILE A 260 2.06 22.47 11.90
C ILE A 260 2.51 22.43 13.36
N LEU A 261 1.58 22.62 14.31
CA LEU A 261 1.93 22.85 15.72
C LEU A 261 1.78 21.60 16.61
N GLY A 262 1.18 20.53 16.09
CA GLY A 262 0.92 19.27 16.79
C GLY A 262 -0.31 19.35 17.71
N ASP A 263 -1.13 18.30 17.71
CA ASP A 263 -2.41 18.22 18.43
C ASP A 263 -2.31 18.49 19.94
N ARG A 264 -1.14 18.19 20.53
CA ARG A 264 -0.87 18.39 21.96
C ARG A 264 -0.61 19.85 22.36
N TRP A 265 -0.21 20.72 21.42
CA TRP A 265 0.13 22.11 21.74
C TRP A 265 -1.12 22.99 21.89
N ILE A 266 -2.09 22.83 20.98
CA ILE A 266 -3.29 23.70 20.97
C ILE A 266 -4.33 23.23 22.01
N SER A 267 -4.42 21.92 22.29
CA SER A 267 -5.29 21.38 23.34
C SER A 267 -4.92 21.83 24.75
N GLY A 268 -3.70 22.33 24.96
CA GLY A 268 -3.24 22.92 26.23
C GLY A 268 -3.68 24.37 26.49
N GLN A 269 -4.30 25.06 25.51
CA GLN A 269 -4.68 26.47 25.62
C GLN A 269 -6.13 26.73 25.16
N GLY A 270 -7.09 26.61 26.08
CA GLY A 270 -8.53 26.79 25.80
C GLY A 270 -8.90 28.13 25.16
N THR A 271 -8.26 29.23 25.57
CA THR A 271 -8.53 30.58 25.03
C THR A 271 -8.18 30.70 23.54
N LEU A 272 -7.08 30.08 23.11
CA LEU A 272 -6.64 30.12 21.71
C LEU A 272 -7.58 29.30 20.81
N SER A 273 -8.08 28.17 21.32
CA SER A 273 -9.05 27.32 20.63
C SER A 273 -10.37 28.05 20.37
N ILE A 274 -10.87 28.82 21.33
CA ILE A 274 -12.07 29.65 21.17
C ILE A 274 -11.84 30.79 20.18
N ALA A 275 -10.69 31.48 20.25
CA ALA A 275 -10.34 32.54 19.32
C ALA A 275 -10.27 32.04 17.87
N TYR A 276 -9.74 30.83 17.67
CA TYR A 276 -9.68 30.17 16.36
C TYR A 276 -11.06 29.73 15.83
N ALA A 277 -11.92 29.22 16.71
CA ALA A 277 -13.31 28.93 16.37
C ALA A 277 -14.06 30.18 15.90
N LEU A 278 -13.90 31.30 16.62
CA LEU A 278 -14.55 32.55 16.27
C LEU A 278 -14.01 33.15 14.97
N SER A 279 -12.71 33.01 14.68
CA SER A 279 -12.12 33.52 13.44
C SER A 279 -12.58 32.71 12.21
N THR A 280 -12.74 31.40 12.33
CA THR A 280 -13.27 30.54 11.25
C THR A 280 -14.74 30.82 10.97
N VAL A 281 -15.57 31.03 12.00
CA VAL A 281 -16.96 31.49 11.84
C VAL A 281 -17.01 32.83 11.13
N LEU A 282 -16.17 33.80 11.52
CA LEU A 282 -16.11 35.11 10.88
C LEU A 282 -15.73 35.01 9.40
N ALA A 283 -14.76 34.17 9.05
CA ALA A 283 -14.38 33.91 7.66
C ALA A 283 -15.58 33.40 6.84
N HIS A 284 -16.37 32.45 7.38
CA HIS A 284 -17.57 31.94 6.71
C HIS A 284 -18.65 32.99 6.55
N VAL A 285 -18.88 33.84 7.55
CA VAL A 285 -19.82 34.96 7.46
C VAL A 285 -19.44 35.88 6.30
N THR A 286 -18.14 36.20 6.16
CA THR A 286 -17.65 37.02 5.05
C THR A 286 -17.81 36.30 3.71
N VAL A 287 -17.43 35.03 3.59
CA VAL A 287 -17.57 34.21 2.38
C VAL A 287 -19.01 34.21 1.87
N TYR A 288 -19.98 33.87 2.71
CA TYR A 288 -21.39 33.77 2.32
C TYR A 288 -22.01 35.12 1.95
N THR A 289 -21.69 36.17 2.72
CA THR A 289 -22.18 37.52 2.45
C THR A 289 -21.60 38.05 1.13
N CYS A 290 -20.29 37.88 0.92
CA CYS A 290 -19.62 38.29 -0.32
C CYS A 290 -20.15 37.51 -1.52
N ALA A 291 -20.38 36.20 -1.41
CA ALA A 291 -20.91 35.40 -2.52
C ALA A 291 -22.25 35.94 -3.03
N ILE A 292 -23.20 36.22 -2.14
CA ILE A 292 -24.53 36.71 -2.51
C ILE A 292 -24.46 38.15 -3.04
N LEU A 293 -23.64 39.02 -2.43
CA LEU A 293 -23.43 40.39 -2.93
C LEU A 293 -22.75 40.42 -4.31
N MET A 294 -21.82 39.49 -4.55
CA MET A 294 -21.15 39.36 -5.83
C MET A 294 -22.08 38.81 -6.92
N ILE A 295 -22.95 37.85 -6.61
CA ILE A 295 -24.01 37.40 -7.54
C ILE A 295 -24.87 38.59 -7.96
N HIS A 296 -25.29 39.42 -7.00
CA HIS A 296 -26.11 40.60 -7.29
C HIS A 296 -25.38 41.64 -8.17
N ARG A 297 -24.06 41.82 -8.01
CA ARG A 297 -23.30 42.90 -8.67
C ARG A 297 -22.63 42.50 -9.98
N GLN A 298 -22.20 41.24 -10.09
CA GLN A 298 -21.33 40.74 -11.16
C GLN A 298 -21.84 39.43 -11.79
N GLY A 299 -23.00 38.95 -11.35
CA GLY A 299 -23.62 37.73 -11.85
C GLY A 299 -22.99 36.44 -11.31
N THR A 300 -23.65 35.34 -11.60
CA THR A 300 -23.29 34.00 -11.12
C THR A 300 -21.98 33.47 -11.71
N LEU A 301 -21.68 33.85 -12.95
CA LEU A 301 -20.48 33.42 -13.65
C LEU A 301 -19.20 33.87 -12.94
N LEU A 302 -19.00 35.18 -12.75
CA LEU A 302 -17.77 35.70 -12.17
C LEU A 302 -17.61 35.31 -10.70
N THR A 303 -18.72 35.20 -9.98
CA THR A 303 -18.73 34.75 -8.58
C THR A 303 -18.26 33.29 -8.43
N SER A 304 -18.57 32.41 -9.40
CA SER A 304 -18.19 30.99 -9.35
C SER A 304 -16.67 30.73 -9.43
N PHE A 305 -15.89 31.67 -9.98
CA PHE A 305 -14.43 31.52 -10.11
C PHE A 305 -13.66 31.79 -8.81
N ILE A 306 -14.22 32.56 -7.88
CA ILE A 306 -13.51 32.93 -6.65
C ILE A 306 -13.32 31.71 -5.71
N PRO A 307 -14.33 30.85 -5.48
CA PRO A 307 -14.14 29.59 -4.77
C PRO A 307 -13.10 28.66 -5.41
N LEU A 308 -13.00 28.65 -6.74
CA LEU A 308 -11.98 27.89 -7.48
C LEU A 308 -10.58 28.45 -7.20
N CYS A 309 -10.38 29.76 -7.35
CA CYS A 309 -9.10 30.40 -7.03
C CYS A 309 -8.71 30.20 -5.56
N ALA A 310 -9.67 30.28 -4.64
CA ALA A 310 -9.44 30.04 -3.22
C ALA A 310 -9.04 28.58 -2.92
N ALA A 311 -9.67 27.61 -3.59
CA ALA A 311 -9.32 26.19 -3.46
C ALA A 311 -7.89 25.92 -3.95
N VAL A 312 -7.53 26.46 -5.12
CA VAL A 312 -6.17 26.38 -5.68
C VAL A 312 -5.13 26.95 -4.72
N VAL A 313 -5.35 28.16 -4.23
CA VAL A 313 -4.42 28.82 -3.30
C VAL A 313 -4.33 28.04 -1.99
N SER A 314 -5.45 27.57 -1.44
CA SER A 314 -5.42 26.74 -0.21
C SER A 314 -4.67 25.42 -0.41
N GLY A 315 -4.81 24.79 -1.58
CA GLY A 315 -4.09 23.56 -1.93
C GLY A 315 -2.59 23.78 -2.03
N LEU A 316 -2.15 24.90 -2.62
CA LEU A 316 -0.74 25.28 -2.68
C LEU A 316 -0.14 25.63 -1.31
N LEU A 317 -0.94 26.22 -0.41
CA LEU A 317 -0.50 26.57 0.96
C LEU A 317 -0.37 25.34 1.87
N THR A 318 -1.18 24.30 1.63
CA THR A 318 -1.24 23.10 2.47
C THR A 318 -0.28 22.01 2.01
N ASP A 319 -0.08 21.86 0.69
CA ASP A 319 0.84 20.86 0.13
C ASP A 319 1.30 21.26 -1.28
N PHE A 320 2.59 21.60 -1.38
CA PHE A 320 3.23 22.19 -2.55
C PHE A 320 3.70 21.12 -3.53
N SER A 321 3.09 21.04 -4.72
CA SER A 321 3.50 20.09 -5.76
C SER A 321 3.49 20.69 -7.16
N LEU A 322 4.40 20.22 -8.02
CA LEU A 322 4.53 20.70 -9.41
C LEU A 322 3.22 20.60 -10.22
N PRO A 323 2.41 19.53 -10.12
CA PRO A 323 1.11 19.46 -10.80
C PRO A 323 0.12 20.53 -10.33
N ARG A 324 0.10 20.83 -9.02
CA ARG A 324 -0.77 21.89 -8.46
C ARG A 324 -0.34 23.28 -8.90
N ILE A 325 0.97 23.52 -9.08
CA ILE A 325 1.51 24.78 -9.64
C ILE A 325 1.11 24.93 -11.10
N CYS A 326 1.25 23.88 -11.91
CA CYS A 326 0.82 23.89 -13.31
C CYS A 326 -0.69 24.14 -13.44
N PHE A 327 -1.50 23.50 -12.60
CA PHE A 327 -2.94 23.77 -12.53
C PHE A 327 -3.25 25.21 -12.09
N ALA A 328 -2.58 25.71 -11.06
CA ALA A 328 -2.75 27.09 -10.61
C ALA A 328 -2.41 28.11 -11.70
N ALA A 329 -1.34 27.86 -12.46
CA ALA A 329 -0.96 28.67 -13.61
C ALA A 329 -2.02 28.60 -14.72
N LEU A 330 -2.56 27.41 -15.02
CA LEU A 330 -3.65 27.25 -16.00
C LEU A 330 -4.95 27.96 -15.59
N CYS A 331 -5.34 27.87 -14.31
CA CYS A 331 -6.48 28.60 -13.77
C CYS A 331 -6.27 30.12 -13.82
N ALA A 332 -5.09 30.61 -13.46
CA ALA A 332 -4.75 32.02 -13.53
C ALA A 332 -4.77 32.54 -14.97
N LEU A 333 -4.18 31.82 -15.92
CA LEU A 333 -4.17 32.17 -17.34
C LEU A 333 -5.58 32.13 -17.95
N SER A 334 -6.42 31.18 -17.53
CA SER A 334 -7.83 31.09 -17.96
C SER A 334 -8.69 32.21 -17.39
N GLY A 335 -8.46 32.58 -16.12
CA GLY A 335 -9.11 33.72 -15.47
C GLY A 335 -8.74 35.04 -16.14
N VAL A 336 -7.45 35.25 -16.46
CA VAL A 336 -6.99 36.41 -17.22
C VAL A 336 -7.62 36.46 -18.61
N ALA A 337 -7.75 35.34 -19.32
CA ALA A 337 -8.40 35.29 -20.63
C ALA A 337 -9.90 35.66 -20.60
N LEU A 338 -10.61 35.31 -19.52
CA LEU A 338 -12.01 35.69 -19.29
C LEU A 338 -12.17 37.17 -18.90
N LEU A 339 -11.28 37.68 -18.05
CA LEU A 339 -11.27 39.08 -17.62
C LEU A 339 -10.85 40.04 -18.76
N ASP A 340 -9.93 39.63 -19.64
CA ASP A 340 -9.46 40.42 -20.79
C ASP A 340 -10.55 40.60 -21.88
N GLU A 341 -11.52 39.68 -21.99
CA GLU A 341 -12.68 39.88 -22.87
C GLU A 341 -13.66 40.95 -22.35
N GLN A 342 -13.70 41.17 -21.03
CA GLN A 342 -14.55 42.21 -20.42
C GLN A 342 -13.80 43.53 -20.23
N ALA A 343 -12.47 43.51 -20.03
CA ALA A 343 -11.60 44.67 -19.88
C ALA A 343 -11.09 45.23 -21.23
N ALA A 344 -11.92 45.18 -22.27
CA ALA A 344 -11.61 45.64 -23.63
C ALA A 344 -11.50 47.16 -23.74
N LEU A 345 -10.52 47.76 -23.05
CA LEU A 345 -10.09 49.14 -23.26
C LEU A 345 -8.56 49.15 -23.42
N SER A 346 -8.12 49.40 -24.66
CA SER A 346 -6.80 49.99 -25.05
C SER A 346 -5.68 49.16 -25.70
N ILE A 347 -5.86 47.93 -26.21
CA ILE A 347 -4.77 47.22 -26.92
C ILE A 347 -5.12 46.85 -28.38
N GLY A 348 -4.21 47.20 -29.31
CA GLY A 348 -4.41 47.14 -30.76
C GLY A 348 -4.53 45.72 -31.38
N PRO A 349 -5.20 45.60 -32.54
CA PRO A 349 -5.67 44.31 -33.10
C PRO A 349 -4.56 43.34 -33.55
N ARG A 350 -3.35 43.82 -33.86
CA ARG A 350 -2.22 42.96 -34.27
C ARG A 350 -1.51 42.29 -33.09
N MET A 351 -1.41 42.96 -31.93
CA MET A 351 -0.89 42.37 -30.70
C MET A 351 -1.86 41.34 -30.12
N ARG A 352 -3.18 41.59 -30.24
CA ARG A 352 -4.27 40.70 -29.83
C ARG A 352 -4.18 39.29 -30.45
N MET A 353 -3.85 39.18 -31.74
CA MET A 353 -3.69 37.88 -32.40
C MET A 353 -2.41 37.13 -31.99
N ARG A 354 -1.32 37.84 -31.72
CA ARG A 354 -0.05 37.22 -31.29
C ARG A 354 -0.12 36.74 -29.84
N TYR A 355 -0.66 37.56 -28.94
CA TYR A 355 -0.87 37.20 -27.53
C TYR A 355 -1.88 36.06 -27.36
N GLY A 356 -3.03 36.10 -28.05
CA GLY A 356 -4.02 35.03 -27.97
C GLY A 356 -3.53 33.67 -28.50
N ARG A 357 -2.66 33.68 -29.52
CA ARG A 357 -2.01 32.45 -30.03
C ARG A 357 -0.94 31.93 -29.08
N LEU A 358 -0.13 32.82 -28.50
CA LEU A 358 0.89 32.46 -27.50
C LEU A 358 0.25 31.86 -26.23
N LEU A 359 -0.85 32.46 -25.76
CA LEU A 359 -1.61 31.96 -24.60
C LEU A 359 -2.24 30.59 -24.89
N SER A 360 -2.83 30.41 -26.08
CA SER A 360 -3.40 29.12 -26.50
C SER A 360 -2.32 28.03 -26.62
N LEU A 361 -1.13 28.38 -27.14
CA LEU A 361 0.01 27.46 -27.23
C LEU A 361 0.55 27.08 -25.86
N ALA A 362 0.62 28.03 -24.91
CA ALA A 362 1.05 27.76 -23.54
C ALA A 362 0.09 26.82 -22.79
N VAL A 363 -1.22 26.99 -22.99
CA VAL A 363 -2.24 26.09 -22.43
C VAL A 363 -2.13 24.70 -23.03
N VAL A 364 -2.02 24.59 -24.36
CA VAL A 364 -1.88 23.28 -25.05
C VAL A 364 -0.59 22.59 -24.63
N ALA A 365 0.53 23.31 -24.55
CA ALA A 365 1.80 22.76 -24.08
C ALA A 365 1.70 22.25 -22.63
N SER A 366 1.05 23.00 -21.74
CA SER A 366 0.85 22.60 -20.34
C SER A 366 -0.06 21.37 -20.21
N CYS A 367 -1.12 21.28 -21.02
CA CYS A 367 -1.99 20.10 -21.10
C CYS A 367 -1.24 18.88 -21.66
N ILE A 368 -0.36 19.06 -22.65
CA ILE A 368 0.48 17.97 -23.19
C ILE A 368 1.50 17.52 -22.15
N CYS A 369 2.13 18.43 -21.41
CA CYS A 369 3.05 18.08 -20.31
C CYS A 369 2.34 17.33 -19.18
N LEU A 370 1.14 17.76 -18.77
CA LEU A 370 0.31 17.05 -17.80
C LEU A 370 -0.12 15.68 -18.34
N ALA A 371 -0.54 15.60 -19.61
CA ALA A 371 -0.89 14.34 -20.25
C ALA A 371 0.30 13.39 -20.33
N PHE A 372 1.51 13.86 -20.68
CA PHE A 372 2.71 13.01 -20.67
C PHE A 372 3.12 12.57 -19.25
N TYR A 373 2.92 13.42 -18.23
CA TYR A 373 3.19 13.05 -16.84
C TYR A 373 2.20 12.00 -16.30
N TYR A 374 0.92 12.08 -16.65
CA TYR A 374 -0.12 11.14 -16.21
C TYR A 374 -0.34 9.93 -17.15
N LEU A 375 0.07 10.01 -18.42
CA LEU A 375 0.11 8.91 -19.40
C LEU A 375 1.47 8.21 -19.44
N GLN A 376 2.47 8.68 -18.66
CA GLN A 376 3.44 7.72 -18.15
C GLN A 376 2.60 6.61 -17.50
N PRO A 377 2.78 5.33 -17.89
CA PRO A 377 2.11 4.24 -17.20
C PRO A 377 2.31 4.52 -15.73
N LEU A 378 1.20 4.53 -14.97
CA LEU A 378 1.25 4.50 -13.52
C LEU A 378 2.33 3.49 -13.15
N ARG A 379 3.56 3.97 -12.88
CA ARG A 379 4.40 3.40 -11.86
C ARG A 379 3.61 3.71 -10.62
N SER A 380 2.60 2.89 -10.42
CA SER A 380 1.99 2.64 -9.15
C SER A 380 3.18 2.39 -8.25
N THR A 381 3.56 3.40 -7.48
CA THR A 381 4.05 3.17 -6.13
C THR A 381 2.87 2.66 -5.33
N GLN A 382 2.32 1.49 -5.71
CA GLN A 382 2.20 0.43 -4.75
C GLN A 382 3.55 0.45 -4.06
N HIS A 383 3.57 0.81 -2.79
CA HIS A 383 4.55 0.26 -1.89
C HIS A 383 4.30 -1.26 -1.81
N HIS A 384 4.49 -1.94 -2.94
CA HIS A 384 5.21 -3.18 -2.91
C HIS A 384 6.48 -2.83 -2.15
N LEU A 385 6.62 -3.47 -0.98
CA LEU A 385 7.94 -3.87 -0.54
C LEU A 385 8.76 -4.16 -1.81
N PRO A 386 9.90 -3.50 -2.05
CA PRO A 386 10.84 -4.02 -3.01
C PRO A 386 11.23 -5.37 -2.45
N THR A 387 10.50 -6.40 -2.89
CA THR A 387 11.14 -7.60 -3.39
C THR A 387 12.34 -7.08 -4.14
N SER A 388 13.53 -7.39 -3.63
CA SER A 388 14.75 -7.37 -4.43
C SER A 388 14.38 -7.69 -5.86
N SER A 389 14.95 -6.94 -6.78
CA SER A 389 14.87 -7.24 -8.20
C SER A 389 15.45 -8.65 -8.44
N VAL A 390 14.64 -9.68 -8.19
CA VAL A 390 14.75 -10.97 -8.84
C VAL A 390 14.67 -10.61 -10.31
N PRO A 391 15.70 -10.93 -11.11
CA PRO A 391 15.58 -10.79 -12.55
C PRO A 391 14.30 -11.50 -12.96
N LEU A 392 13.36 -10.75 -13.55
CA LEU A 392 12.20 -11.33 -14.21
C LEU A 392 12.69 -12.55 -15.00
N PRO A 393 12.06 -13.73 -14.88
CA PRO A 393 12.49 -14.89 -15.65
C PRO A 393 12.54 -14.48 -17.11
N VAL A 394 13.68 -14.75 -17.74
CA VAL A 394 13.96 -14.49 -19.16
C VAL A 394 13.18 -15.53 -19.99
N ARG A 395 11.85 -15.47 -19.88
CA ARG A 395 10.78 -15.92 -20.75
C ARG A 395 9.48 -15.69 -19.97
N PRO A 396 8.50 -14.91 -20.47
CA PRO A 396 7.18 -14.89 -19.84
C PRO A 396 6.65 -16.32 -19.82
N LEU A 397 6.21 -16.78 -18.65
CA LEU A 397 5.47 -18.04 -18.52
C LEU A 397 4.35 -18.04 -19.57
N SER A 398 4.19 -19.14 -20.31
CA SER A 398 3.09 -19.32 -21.27
C SER A 398 1.77 -19.45 -20.51
N ALA A 399 1.28 -18.35 -19.96
CA ALA A 399 0.14 -18.32 -19.06
C ALA A 399 -0.72 -17.07 -19.27
N LEU A 400 -2.03 -17.22 -19.08
CA LEU A 400 -3.00 -16.14 -19.05
C LEU A 400 -3.47 -15.88 -17.62
N PRO A 401 -3.96 -14.67 -17.33
CA PRO A 401 -4.66 -14.38 -16.09
C PRO A 401 -5.85 -15.33 -15.88
N PRO A 402 -6.17 -15.68 -14.62
CA PRO A 402 -7.33 -16.51 -14.33
C PRO A 402 -8.65 -15.81 -14.68
N ALA A 403 -9.69 -16.60 -14.88
CA ALA A 403 -11.05 -16.09 -15.12
C ALA A 403 -11.65 -15.42 -13.87
N LYS A 404 -11.33 -15.92 -12.67
CA LYS A 404 -11.68 -15.29 -11.39
C LYS A 404 -10.44 -14.79 -10.68
N THR A 405 -10.59 -13.71 -9.92
CA THR A 405 -9.49 -13.14 -9.14
C THR A 405 -8.94 -14.17 -8.15
N LEU A 406 -7.61 -14.16 -7.97
CA LEU A 406 -6.89 -15.01 -7.02
C LEU A 406 -6.82 -16.50 -7.35
N GLU A 407 -7.46 -16.97 -8.43
CA GLU A 407 -7.31 -18.36 -8.92
C GLU A 407 -5.92 -18.59 -9.59
N PRO A 408 -5.47 -19.84 -9.77
CA PRO A 408 -4.22 -20.15 -10.44
C PRO A 408 -4.14 -19.61 -11.88
N LEU A 409 -2.93 -19.25 -12.33
CA LEU A 409 -2.70 -18.84 -13.71
C LEU A 409 -3.09 -19.96 -14.69
N GLN A 410 -3.71 -19.60 -15.82
CA GLN A 410 -4.10 -20.56 -16.84
C GLN A 410 -2.93 -20.83 -17.78
N TYR A 411 -2.44 -22.07 -17.80
CA TYR A 411 -1.37 -22.46 -18.71
C TYR A 411 -1.89 -22.57 -20.16
N THR A 412 -1.23 -21.92 -21.11
CA THR A 412 -1.71 -21.80 -22.50
C THR A 412 -0.94 -22.64 -23.50
N ASP A 413 0.29 -23.04 -23.18
CA ASP A 413 1.05 -23.92 -24.06
C ASP A 413 0.52 -25.34 -23.93
N THR A 414 -0.21 -25.80 -24.94
CA THR A 414 -0.76 -27.16 -24.94
C THR A 414 0.23 -28.18 -25.51
N GLN A 415 1.35 -27.76 -26.11
CA GLN A 415 2.32 -28.65 -26.73
C GLN A 415 3.38 -29.12 -25.75
N THR A 416 3.72 -28.29 -24.76
CA THR A 416 4.70 -28.60 -23.72
C THR A 416 4.00 -28.97 -22.42
N HIS A 417 4.52 -29.95 -21.67
CA HIS A 417 4.00 -30.22 -20.33
C HIS A 417 4.36 -29.06 -19.36
N PRO A 418 3.48 -28.62 -18.44
CA PRO A 418 3.79 -27.52 -17.52
C PRO A 418 5.06 -27.74 -16.69
N VAL A 419 5.28 -28.96 -16.18
CA VAL A 419 6.49 -29.30 -15.42
C VAL A 419 7.75 -29.12 -16.27
N LYS A 420 7.71 -29.53 -17.55
CA LYS A 420 8.82 -29.32 -18.48
C LYS A 420 9.12 -27.83 -18.66
N ASN A 421 8.08 -27.04 -18.89
CA ASN A 421 8.24 -25.59 -19.08
C ASN A 421 8.82 -24.91 -17.84
N LEU A 422 8.39 -25.32 -16.63
CA LEU A 422 8.90 -24.81 -15.37
C LEU A 422 10.38 -25.16 -15.16
N ILE A 423 10.78 -26.41 -15.44
CA ILE A 423 12.18 -26.86 -15.37
C ILE A 423 13.04 -26.07 -16.37
N ASP A 424 12.66 -26.03 -17.65
CA ASP A 424 13.45 -25.35 -18.69
C ASP A 424 13.64 -23.84 -18.40
N ASN A 425 12.57 -23.16 -17.94
CA ASN A 425 12.63 -21.75 -17.55
C ASN A 425 13.51 -21.53 -16.31
N ALA A 426 13.42 -22.42 -15.33
CA ALA A 426 14.21 -22.34 -14.12
C ALA A 426 15.70 -22.58 -14.40
N SER A 427 16.05 -23.61 -15.19
CA SER A 427 17.43 -23.87 -15.62
C SER A 427 18.02 -22.69 -16.41
N THR A 428 17.24 -22.06 -17.28
CA THR A 428 17.68 -20.85 -18.01
C THR A 428 18.00 -19.70 -17.04
N SER A 429 17.10 -19.43 -16.09
CA SER A 429 17.26 -18.38 -15.09
C SER A 429 18.43 -18.65 -14.14
N TRP A 430 18.64 -19.92 -13.79
CA TRP A 430 19.75 -20.38 -12.98
C TRP A 430 21.09 -20.19 -13.67
N ASN A 431 21.22 -20.61 -14.94
CA ASN A 431 22.44 -20.40 -15.71
C ASN A 431 22.79 -18.91 -15.87
N ALA A 432 21.79 -18.06 -16.11
CA ALA A 432 21.98 -16.61 -16.14
C ALA A 432 22.47 -16.05 -14.79
N LYS A 433 21.94 -16.57 -13.67
CA LYS A 433 22.40 -16.22 -12.31
C LYS A 433 23.87 -16.62 -12.09
N LEU A 434 24.29 -17.81 -12.52
CA LEU A 434 25.67 -18.26 -12.37
C LEU A 434 26.65 -17.44 -13.23
N GLN A 435 26.25 -17.07 -14.45
CA GLN A 435 27.10 -16.31 -15.37
C GLN A 435 27.36 -14.87 -14.90
N ARG A 436 26.41 -14.24 -14.20
CA ARG A 436 26.54 -12.86 -13.73
C ARG A 436 27.34 -12.68 -12.45
N GLN A 437 27.78 -13.76 -11.79
CA GLN A 437 28.47 -13.65 -10.50
C GLN A 437 29.82 -12.92 -10.63
N SER A 438 30.05 -11.96 -9.73
CA SER A 438 31.28 -11.16 -9.63
C SER A 438 32.54 -12.03 -9.55
N LYS A 439 33.56 -11.67 -10.33
CA LYS A 439 34.86 -12.36 -10.41
C LYS A 439 35.98 -11.60 -9.70
N THR A 440 35.80 -10.29 -9.48
CA THR A 440 36.75 -9.43 -8.78
C THR A 440 36.10 -8.73 -7.58
N LEU A 441 36.93 -8.26 -6.64
CA LEU A 441 36.46 -7.47 -5.50
C LEU A 441 35.74 -6.20 -5.96
N GLN A 442 36.27 -5.52 -6.99
CA GLN A 442 35.66 -4.33 -7.57
C GLN A 442 34.26 -4.59 -8.12
N GLU A 443 34.07 -5.71 -8.83
CA GLU A 443 32.76 -6.13 -9.33
C GLU A 443 31.81 -6.41 -8.17
N ALA A 444 32.24 -7.15 -7.15
CA ALA A 444 31.42 -7.47 -5.98
C ALA A 444 30.97 -6.22 -5.21
N VAL A 445 31.86 -5.23 -5.03
CA VAL A 445 31.52 -3.94 -4.41
C VAL A 445 30.54 -3.14 -5.28
N THR A 446 30.74 -3.15 -6.60
CA THR A 446 29.86 -2.47 -7.54
C THR A 446 28.46 -3.09 -7.54
N GLU A 447 28.37 -4.42 -7.57
CA GLU A 447 27.13 -5.16 -7.53
C GLU A 447 26.41 -4.99 -6.18
N TYR A 448 27.14 -5.00 -5.07
CA TYR A 448 26.60 -4.68 -3.74
C TYR A 448 25.91 -3.31 -3.73
N LYS A 449 26.61 -2.28 -4.22
CA LYS A 449 26.06 -0.91 -4.30
C LYS A 449 24.86 -0.83 -5.21
N ARG A 450 24.90 -1.53 -6.35
CA ARG A 450 23.77 -1.61 -7.29
C ARG A 450 22.54 -2.23 -6.64
N ARG A 451 22.72 -3.28 -5.82
CA ARG A 451 21.63 -3.99 -5.13
C ARG A 451 21.07 -3.21 -3.94
N TYR A 452 21.94 -2.71 -3.07
CA TYR A 452 21.54 -2.23 -1.74
C TYR A 452 21.64 -0.71 -1.56
N GLY A 453 22.23 0.01 -2.53
CA GLY A 453 22.28 1.48 -2.55
C GLY A 453 23.27 2.10 -1.57
N ILE A 454 24.05 1.31 -0.83
CA ILE A 454 25.08 1.77 0.11
C ILE A 454 26.40 1.03 -0.16
N SER A 455 27.53 1.57 0.27
CA SER A 455 28.82 0.86 0.24
C SER A 455 28.77 -0.36 1.16
N PRO A 456 29.50 -1.46 0.91
CA PRO A 456 29.55 -2.61 1.81
C PRO A 456 30.06 -2.28 3.22
N PRO A 457 29.83 -3.14 4.24
CA PRO A 457 30.37 -2.91 5.59
C PRO A 457 31.92 -2.99 5.59
N PRO A 458 32.59 -2.45 6.62
CA PRO A 458 34.02 -2.66 6.81
C PRO A 458 34.43 -4.13 6.77
N HIS A 459 35.66 -4.41 6.35
CA HIS A 459 36.22 -5.77 6.16
C HIS A 459 35.51 -6.60 5.07
N PHE A 460 34.82 -5.97 4.12
CA PHE A 460 34.22 -6.66 2.98
C PHE A 460 35.27 -7.31 2.07
N ASP A 461 36.47 -6.73 1.94
CA ASP A 461 37.61 -7.34 1.29
C ASP A 461 38.02 -8.66 1.95
N LYS A 462 38.06 -8.71 3.29
CA LYS A 462 38.37 -9.92 4.05
C LYS A 462 37.32 -11.00 3.87
N TRP A 463 36.04 -10.61 3.85
CA TRP A 463 34.96 -11.52 3.50
C TRP A 463 35.10 -12.03 2.06
N TYR A 464 35.38 -11.17 1.08
CA TYR A 464 35.53 -11.57 -0.31
C TYR A 464 36.73 -12.53 -0.50
N GLU A 465 37.88 -12.21 0.09
CA GLU A 465 39.06 -13.09 0.11
C GLU A 465 38.74 -14.45 0.75
N PHE A 466 38.00 -14.45 1.87
CA PHE A 466 37.54 -15.66 2.54
C PHE A 466 36.63 -16.50 1.62
N ALA A 467 35.62 -15.88 1.01
CA ALA A 467 34.69 -16.52 0.07
C ALA A 467 35.42 -17.14 -1.14
N LYS A 468 36.36 -16.40 -1.74
CA LYS A 468 37.16 -16.88 -2.88
C LYS A 468 38.06 -18.04 -2.49
N ARG A 469 38.74 -17.97 -1.35
CA ARG A 469 39.61 -19.05 -0.84
C ARG A 469 38.81 -20.33 -0.53
N ARG A 470 37.57 -20.19 -0.06
CA ARG A 470 36.65 -21.30 0.22
C ARG A 470 35.93 -21.84 -1.02
N GLY A 471 36.13 -21.23 -2.19
CA GLY A 471 35.55 -21.69 -3.45
C GLY A 471 34.04 -21.51 -3.53
N VAL A 472 33.48 -20.47 -2.92
CA VAL A 472 32.04 -20.18 -2.96
C VAL A 472 31.59 -19.87 -4.39
N GLN A 473 30.46 -20.45 -4.78
CA GLN A 473 29.90 -20.31 -6.13
C GLN A 473 29.11 -19.02 -6.32
N LEU A 474 28.36 -18.57 -5.30
CA LEU A 474 27.50 -17.38 -5.34
C LEU A 474 28.09 -16.24 -4.48
N ILE A 475 28.67 -15.26 -5.15
CA ILE A 475 29.31 -14.10 -4.50
C ILE A 475 28.31 -12.98 -4.24
N ASP A 476 27.27 -12.85 -5.06
CA ASP A 476 26.38 -11.68 -5.01
C ASP A 476 24.99 -11.96 -4.41
N GLU A 477 24.67 -13.23 -4.14
CA GLU A 477 23.31 -13.65 -3.76
C GLU A 477 23.15 -13.72 -2.23
N TYR A 478 23.00 -12.55 -1.58
CA TYR A 478 22.86 -12.39 -0.12
C TYR A 478 21.65 -11.53 0.29
N ASP A 479 20.63 -11.46 -0.57
CA ASP A 479 19.50 -10.54 -0.41
C ASP A 479 18.69 -10.80 0.88
N THR A 480 18.61 -12.05 1.34
CA THR A 480 17.97 -12.46 2.59
C THR A 480 18.58 -11.76 3.80
N ILE A 481 19.91 -11.53 3.79
CA ILE A 481 20.60 -10.77 4.85
C ILE A 481 20.12 -9.33 4.83
N TYR A 482 20.12 -8.70 3.66
CA TYR A 482 19.66 -7.32 3.48
C TYR A 482 18.22 -7.15 3.96
N HIS A 483 17.29 -7.98 3.47
CA HIS A 483 15.86 -7.87 3.82
C HIS A 483 15.60 -8.13 5.30
N SER A 484 16.33 -9.07 5.92
CA SER A 484 16.20 -9.36 7.36
C SER A 484 16.72 -8.22 8.23
N LEU A 485 17.78 -7.52 7.81
CA LEU A 485 18.40 -6.44 8.57
C LEU A 485 17.82 -5.05 8.26
N LEU A 486 17.10 -4.88 7.15
CA LEU A 486 16.54 -3.60 6.73
C LEU A 486 15.67 -2.92 7.81
N PRO A 487 14.73 -3.59 8.51
CA PRO A 487 13.93 -2.94 9.55
C PRO A 487 14.77 -2.39 10.72
N PHE A 488 15.92 -3.02 11.01
CA PHE A 488 16.79 -2.59 12.10
C PHE A 488 17.50 -1.27 11.82
N TRP A 489 17.67 -0.88 10.55
CA TRP A 489 18.12 0.47 10.20
C TRP A 489 17.15 1.56 10.67
N GLY A 490 15.86 1.24 10.89
CA GLY A 490 14.87 2.15 11.45
C GLY A 490 15.05 2.45 12.95
N LEU A 491 15.82 1.63 13.68
CA LEU A 491 16.11 1.78 15.11
C LEU A 491 17.49 2.40 15.35
N ALA A 492 17.66 3.09 16.48
CA ALA A 492 18.98 3.49 16.93
C ALA A 492 19.85 2.24 17.28
N PRO A 493 21.16 2.23 16.94
CA PRO A 493 22.06 1.11 17.25
C PRO A 493 22.01 0.65 18.71
N ALA A 494 22.04 1.59 19.65
CA ALA A 494 21.95 1.31 21.09
C ALA A 494 20.64 0.62 21.49
N THR A 495 19.51 0.90 20.81
CA THR A 495 18.23 0.23 21.06
C THR A 495 18.30 -1.24 20.68
N ILE A 496 18.96 -1.57 19.57
CA ILE A 496 19.12 -2.95 19.10
C ILE A 496 19.95 -3.75 20.12
N ARG A 497 21.08 -3.19 20.56
CA ARG A 497 21.94 -3.79 21.60
C ARG A 497 21.22 -3.93 22.94
N ALA A 498 20.39 -2.95 23.32
CA ALA A 498 19.57 -3.03 24.53
C ALA A 498 18.55 -4.19 24.45
N ARG A 499 17.87 -4.35 23.31
CA ARG A 499 16.90 -5.43 23.08
C ARG A 499 17.55 -6.82 23.06
N ALA A 500 18.74 -6.95 22.48
CA ALA A 500 19.52 -8.19 22.56
C ALA A 500 19.81 -8.59 24.02
N ARG A 501 20.32 -7.64 24.82
CA ARG A 501 20.60 -7.89 26.25
C ARG A 501 19.35 -8.16 27.07
N GLU A 502 18.25 -7.48 26.79
CA GLU A 502 16.96 -7.74 27.44
C GLU A 502 16.47 -9.16 27.16
N ALA A 503 16.51 -9.60 25.91
CA ALA A 503 16.07 -10.93 25.52
C ALA A 503 16.94 -12.03 26.17
N LEU A 504 18.26 -11.83 26.16
CA LEU A 504 19.22 -12.76 26.78
C LEU A 504 19.16 -12.78 28.30
N GLY A 505 18.84 -11.66 28.93
CA GLY A 505 18.83 -11.51 30.39
C GLY A 505 17.70 -12.24 31.10
N PHE A 506 16.70 -12.75 30.37
CA PHE A 506 15.57 -13.48 30.94
C PHE A 506 15.62 -14.95 30.50
N SER A 507 16.03 -15.84 31.41
CA SER A 507 16.32 -17.26 31.11
C SER A 507 15.17 -18.02 30.45
N GLU A 508 13.93 -17.74 30.86
CA GLU A 508 12.72 -18.39 30.31
C GLU A 508 12.38 -17.98 28.86
N ASN A 509 13.11 -16.99 28.30
CA ASN A 509 13.01 -16.71 26.86
C ASN A 509 13.58 -17.86 26.01
N ASN A 510 14.36 -18.78 26.60
CA ASN A 510 14.94 -19.93 25.93
C ASN A 510 15.78 -19.50 24.71
N LEU A 511 16.81 -18.70 24.95
CA LEU A 511 17.74 -18.19 23.95
C LEU A 511 19.20 -18.51 24.30
N MET A 512 20.02 -18.78 23.29
CA MET A 512 21.47 -18.91 23.43
C MET A 512 22.10 -17.54 23.39
N GLY A 513 22.90 -17.22 24.40
CA GLY A 513 23.76 -16.03 24.36
C GLY A 513 25.14 -16.40 23.82
N LEU A 514 25.62 -15.64 22.82
CA LEU A 514 27.03 -15.65 22.41
C LEU A 514 27.56 -14.22 22.41
N LEU A 515 28.59 -13.95 23.21
CA LEU A 515 29.19 -12.64 23.35
C LEU A 515 30.56 -12.60 22.68
N ILE A 516 30.74 -11.75 21.66
CA ILE A 516 32.02 -11.52 21.00
C ILE A 516 32.69 -10.31 21.65
N ARG A 517 33.94 -10.46 22.09
CA ARG A 517 34.77 -9.39 22.67
C ARG A 517 36.19 -9.48 22.13
N ASP A 518 36.73 -8.36 21.65
CA ASP A 518 38.11 -8.24 21.17
C ASP A 518 38.46 -9.33 20.13
N GLY A 519 37.52 -9.58 19.20
CA GLY A 519 37.66 -10.57 18.13
C GLY A 519 37.64 -12.03 18.60
N LYS A 520 37.05 -12.34 19.76
CA LYS A 520 36.98 -13.70 20.33
C LYS A 520 35.63 -13.98 20.97
N VAL A 521 35.24 -15.26 21.05
CA VAL A 521 34.11 -15.70 21.85
C VAL A 521 34.48 -15.56 23.33
N SER A 522 33.78 -14.68 24.05
CA SER A 522 34.05 -14.38 25.46
C SER A 522 33.16 -15.18 26.41
N LEU A 523 31.94 -15.51 25.97
CA LEU A 523 30.94 -16.28 26.68
C LEU A 523 30.02 -16.96 25.66
N VAL A 524 29.69 -18.22 25.92
CA VAL A 524 28.52 -18.91 25.36
C VAL A 524 27.72 -19.43 26.55
N GLU A 525 26.42 -19.13 26.59
CA GLU A 525 25.56 -19.48 27.72
C GLU A 525 24.20 -19.97 27.23
N SER A 526 23.65 -20.96 27.97
CA SER A 526 22.41 -21.67 27.66
C SER A 526 22.46 -22.51 26.37
N GLY A 527 21.46 -23.35 26.15
CA GLY A 527 21.34 -24.15 24.92
C GLY A 527 22.05 -25.49 24.97
N GLN A 528 21.77 -26.33 23.97
CA GLN A 528 22.36 -27.66 23.87
C GLN A 528 23.83 -27.57 23.43
N GLU A 529 24.68 -28.45 23.96
CA GLU A 529 26.13 -28.40 23.74
C GLU A 529 26.51 -28.45 22.24
N TRP A 530 25.85 -29.31 21.46
CA TRP A 530 26.12 -29.40 20.02
C TRP A 530 25.79 -28.10 19.28
N LEU A 531 24.78 -27.34 19.72
CA LEU A 531 24.39 -26.05 19.11
C LEU A 531 25.48 -25.01 19.40
N GLN A 532 25.97 -24.98 20.64
CA GLN A 532 27.07 -24.10 21.04
C GLN A 532 28.34 -24.40 20.24
N GLN A 533 28.69 -25.69 20.10
CA GLN A 533 29.84 -26.14 19.32
C GLN A 533 29.70 -25.77 17.85
N ALA A 534 28.54 -25.99 17.25
CA ALA A 534 28.29 -25.67 15.84
C ALA A 534 28.40 -24.15 15.56
N VAL A 535 27.73 -23.31 16.36
CA VAL A 535 27.78 -21.85 16.16
C VAL A 535 29.18 -21.31 16.42
N THR A 536 29.87 -21.80 17.44
CA THR A 536 31.27 -21.40 17.72
C THR A 536 32.22 -21.86 16.62
N GLY A 537 32.06 -23.07 16.12
CA GLY A 537 32.85 -23.64 15.02
C GLY A 537 32.69 -22.83 13.73
N MET A 538 31.46 -22.41 13.40
CA MET A 538 31.22 -21.56 12.23
C MET A 538 31.94 -20.20 12.30
N LEU A 539 32.25 -19.68 13.50
CA LEU A 539 32.90 -18.36 13.69
C LEU A 539 34.43 -18.42 13.63
N GLU A 540 35.03 -19.58 13.92
CA GLU A 540 36.44 -19.71 14.31
C GLU A 540 37.42 -19.03 13.35
N GLN A 541 37.14 -19.10 12.04
CA GLN A 541 38.07 -18.68 10.99
C GLN A 541 38.02 -17.18 10.67
N PHE A 542 36.99 -16.46 11.12
CA PHE A 542 36.77 -15.05 10.77
C PHE A 542 36.45 -14.14 11.96
N ILE A 543 36.27 -14.68 13.16
CA ILE A 543 35.86 -13.92 14.35
C ILE A 543 36.77 -12.72 14.68
N GLN A 544 38.05 -12.78 14.31
CA GLN A 544 39.01 -11.69 14.47
C GLN A 544 38.64 -10.40 13.71
N TYR A 545 37.78 -10.50 12.69
CA TYR A 545 37.32 -9.36 11.88
C TYR A 545 36.01 -8.76 12.41
N LEU A 546 35.40 -9.34 13.43
CA LEU A 546 34.15 -8.89 14.00
C LEU A 546 34.38 -7.96 15.20
N PRO A 547 33.60 -6.86 15.32
CA PRO A 547 33.63 -6.03 16.50
C PRO A 547 32.85 -6.69 17.66
N ASP A 548 32.83 -6.02 18.80
CA ASP A 548 32.12 -6.48 19.98
C ASP A 548 30.60 -6.48 19.78
N MET A 549 29.95 -7.62 20.02
CA MET A 549 28.51 -7.77 19.87
C MET A 549 27.92 -8.86 20.77
N ASP A 550 26.62 -8.76 21.01
CA ASP A 550 25.82 -9.73 21.77
C ASP A 550 24.81 -10.37 20.80
N LEU A 551 24.87 -11.69 20.66
CA LEU A 551 24.04 -12.46 19.73
C LEU A 551 23.07 -13.36 20.50
N ALA A 552 21.80 -13.33 20.11
CA ALA A 552 20.73 -14.09 20.73
C ALA A 552 20.17 -15.12 19.75
N PHE A 553 20.48 -16.40 19.94
CA PHE A 553 20.01 -17.48 19.07
C PHE A 553 18.79 -18.19 19.66
N ASN A 554 17.79 -18.43 18.83
CA ASN A 554 16.59 -19.16 19.20
C ASN A 554 16.88 -20.67 19.39
N PHE A 555 16.42 -21.24 20.51
CA PHE A 555 16.46 -22.69 20.75
C PHE A 555 15.29 -23.46 20.16
N HIS A 556 14.15 -22.79 20.01
CA HIS A 556 12.93 -23.44 19.53
C HIS A 556 13.00 -23.64 18.02
N ASP A 557 12.25 -24.62 17.54
CA ASP A 557 11.99 -24.79 16.11
C ASP A 557 11.23 -23.55 15.59
N GLU A 558 10.26 -23.09 16.37
CA GLU A 558 9.35 -22.01 16.04
C GLU A 558 10.00 -20.60 16.11
N PRO A 559 9.75 -19.71 15.12
CA PRO A 559 10.29 -18.33 15.07
C PRO A 559 9.67 -17.42 16.13
N ARG A 560 10.28 -16.25 16.38
CA ARG A 560 10.13 -15.50 17.64
C ARG A 560 9.67 -14.06 17.50
N VAL A 561 9.79 -13.43 16.34
CA VAL A 561 9.58 -11.98 16.20
C VAL A 561 8.53 -11.68 15.14
N VAL A 562 7.43 -11.04 15.52
CA VAL A 562 6.39 -10.59 14.57
C VAL A 562 6.03 -9.14 14.85
N VAL A 563 6.55 -8.21 14.05
CA VAL A 563 6.31 -6.78 14.23
C VAL A 563 5.01 -6.39 13.51
N PRO A 564 4.04 -5.72 14.16
CA PRO A 564 2.84 -5.23 13.52
C PRO A 564 3.12 -4.41 12.25
N HIS A 565 2.26 -4.53 11.25
CA HIS A 565 2.50 -3.99 9.91
C HIS A 565 2.82 -2.48 9.87
N ASP A 566 2.10 -1.68 10.65
CA ASP A 566 2.27 -0.24 10.74
C ASP A 566 3.63 0.13 11.32
N GLU A 567 4.05 -0.54 12.40
CA GLU A 567 5.38 -0.37 12.99
C GLU A 567 6.49 -0.84 12.05
N LEU A 568 6.33 -2.02 11.45
CA LEU A 568 7.30 -2.59 10.51
C LEU A 568 7.47 -1.69 9.28
N SER A 569 6.37 -1.19 8.72
CA SER A 569 6.39 -0.28 7.57
C SER A 569 7.10 1.03 7.92
N ARG A 570 6.83 1.60 9.10
CA ARG A 570 7.52 2.80 9.59
C ARG A 570 9.02 2.57 9.78
N LEU A 571 9.43 1.42 10.31
CA LEU A 571 10.85 1.07 10.48
C LEU A 571 11.56 0.96 9.12
N ILE A 572 10.93 0.30 8.14
CA ILE A 572 11.45 0.16 6.77
C ILE A 572 11.49 1.51 6.05
N GLU A 573 10.47 2.35 6.22
CA GLU A 573 10.42 3.69 5.64
C GLU A 573 11.56 4.55 6.20
N LEU A 574 11.76 4.58 7.51
CA LEU A 574 12.88 5.29 8.14
C LEU A 574 14.23 4.78 7.65
N ALA A 575 14.39 3.46 7.49
CA ALA A 575 15.59 2.88 6.92
C ALA A 575 15.88 3.44 5.52
N ARG A 576 14.88 3.40 4.62
CA ARG A 576 15.03 3.76 3.21
C ARG A 576 15.08 5.25 2.92
N THR A 577 14.39 6.07 3.72
CA THR A 577 14.25 7.51 3.46
C THR A 577 15.22 8.36 4.27
N LYS A 578 15.71 7.85 5.40
CA LYS A 578 16.54 8.61 6.34
C LYS A 578 17.91 7.98 6.56
N TYR A 579 17.96 6.77 7.12
CA TYR A 579 19.23 6.26 7.65
C TYR A 579 20.16 5.68 6.60
N MET A 580 19.64 4.90 5.64
CA MET A 580 20.47 4.38 4.54
C MET A 580 20.89 5.47 3.55
N PRO A 581 20.02 6.42 3.14
CA PRO A 581 20.47 7.56 2.32
C PRO A 581 21.55 8.41 3.01
N ALA A 582 21.48 8.57 4.33
CA ALA A 582 22.54 9.24 5.07
C ALA A 582 23.88 8.49 4.97
N ALA A 583 23.86 7.15 5.01
CA ALA A 583 25.06 6.34 4.79
C ALA A 583 25.56 6.43 3.34
N GLN A 584 24.65 6.45 2.37
CA GLN A 584 24.97 6.59 0.94
C GLN A 584 25.61 7.94 0.61
N ALA A 585 25.22 9.01 1.31
CA ALA A 585 25.73 10.36 1.07
C ALA A 585 27.20 10.54 1.50
N VAL A 586 27.76 9.62 2.28
CA VAL A 586 29.17 9.67 2.72
C VAL A 586 30.08 9.23 1.56
N GLN A 587 30.76 10.19 0.93
CA GLN A 587 31.62 9.92 -0.23
C GLN A 587 32.84 9.03 0.07
N LYS A 588 33.38 9.13 1.27
CA LYS A 588 34.56 8.38 1.73
C LYS A 588 34.26 7.80 3.10
N PRO A 589 33.52 6.67 3.16
CA PRO A 589 33.23 6.03 4.43
C PRO A 589 34.52 5.49 5.06
N ARG A 590 34.53 5.39 6.39
CA ARG A 590 35.65 4.81 7.14
C ARG A 590 35.59 3.28 7.04
N ASP A 591 36.66 2.68 6.52
CA ASP A 591 36.83 1.23 6.47
C ASP A 591 37.36 0.67 7.80
N SER A 592 36.61 0.90 8.88
CA SER A 592 36.81 0.26 10.18
C SER A 592 35.57 0.45 11.05
N PHE A 593 35.21 -0.60 11.80
CA PHE A 593 34.19 -0.53 12.83
C PHE A 593 34.58 0.44 13.94
N SER A 594 33.58 1.04 14.58
CA SER A 594 33.80 1.90 15.73
C SER A 594 34.36 1.11 16.93
N PRO A 595 35.05 1.77 17.88
CA PRO A 595 35.41 1.14 19.15
C PRO A 595 34.19 0.61 19.90
N ARG A 596 34.43 -0.29 20.86
CA ARG A 596 33.40 -0.88 21.74
C ARG A 596 32.41 0.19 22.24
N PRO A 597 31.09 0.05 21.96
CA PRO A 597 30.09 0.98 22.47
C PRO A 597 30.04 1.02 24.00
N LYS A 598 29.73 2.18 24.59
CA LYS A 598 29.74 2.38 26.05
C LYS A 598 28.80 1.45 26.82
N ASP A 599 27.71 1.04 26.19
CA ASP A 599 26.71 0.16 26.75
C ASP A 599 27.07 -1.34 26.62
N VAL A 600 28.07 -1.69 25.82
CA VAL A 600 28.62 -3.05 25.72
C VAL A 600 29.75 -3.20 26.73
N LYS A 601 29.56 -4.06 27.74
CA LYS A 601 30.57 -4.27 28.78
C LYS A 601 31.62 -5.29 28.33
N SER A 602 32.86 -5.12 28.80
CA SER A 602 33.94 -6.11 28.63
C SER A 602 33.75 -7.38 29.48
N GLY A 603 32.76 -7.37 30.38
CA GLY A 603 32.48 -8.49 31.26
C GLY A 603 31.94 -9.71 30.52
N LYS A 604 32.17 -10.90 31.11
CA LYS A 604 31.76 -12.21 30.58
C LYS A 604 30.44 -12.71 31.18
N ARG A 605 29.48 -11.82 31.42
CA ARG A 605 28.17 -12.20 31.98
C ARG A 605 27.05 -11.46 31.29
N ILE A 606 25.95 -12.16 31.08
CA ILE A 606 24.67 -11.57 30.68
C ILE A 606 24.00 -11.06 31.95
N ALA A 607 23.52 -9.82 31.93
CA ALA A 607 22.84 -9.24 33.09
C ALA A 607 21.42 -9.79 33.17
N GLU A 608 21.05 -10.34 34.32
CA GLU A 608 19.69 -10.82 34.57
C GLU A 608 18.67 -9.68 34.47
N VAL A 609 17.54 -9.97 33.83
CA VAL A 609 16.37 -9.10 33.72
C VAL A 609 15.18 -9.84 34.33
N LYS A 610 14.30 -9.11 35.03
CA LYS A 610 13.17 -9.70 35.79
C LYS A 610 11.86 -9.81 35.00
N THR A 611 11.81 -9.24 33.81
CA THR A 611 10.60 -9.11 32.98
C THR A 611 10.92 -9.43 31.54
N THR A 612 9.95 -9.95 30.79
CA THR A 612 10.08 -10.22 29.35
C THR A 612 8.90 -9.65 28.57
N ARG A 613 9.15 -9.34 27.30
CA ARG A 613 8.13 -8.96 26.30
C ARG A 613 7.68 -10.12 25.41
N PHE A 614 8.22 -11.32 25.62
CA PHE A 614 7.83 -12.51 24.90
C PHE A 614 6.56 -13.12 25.50
N ASN A 615 5.51 -13.23 24.70
CA ASN A 615 4.24 -13.87 25.06
C ASN A 615 4.29 -15.35 24.71
N ILE A 616 3.79 -16.23 25.59
CA ILE A 616 3.82 -17.69 25.40
C ILE A 616 2.45 -18.22 24.96
N TYR A 617 2.42 -18.91 23.82
CA TYR A 617 1.23 -19.47 23.16
C TYR A 617 1.39 -20.96 22.81
N ALA A 618 2.21 -21.70 23.55
CA ALA A 618 2.33 -23.14 23.36
C ALA A 618 0.95 -23.81 23.37
N HIS A 619 0.70 -24.69 22.38
CA HIS A 619 -0.54 -25.42 22.19
C HIS A 619 -1.81 -24.56 21.99
N GLN A 620 -1.65 -23.32 21.54
CA GLN A 620 -2.76 -22.40 21.22
C GLN A 620 -2.76 -22.02 19.74
N PRO A 621 -3.91 -21.58 19.17
CA PRO A 621 -3.95 -21.00 17.83
C PRO A 621 -3.08 -19.75 17.70
N THR A 622 -2.25 -19.73 16.65
CA THR A 622 -1.26 -18.66 16.43
C THR A 622 -1.47 -17.89 15.13
N TRP A 623 -2.48 -18.22 14.32
CA TRP A 623 -2.78 -17.51 13.07
C TRP A 623 -2.84 -15.99 13.24
N ILE A 624 -3.59 -15.51 14.25
CA ILE A 624 -3.74 -14.08 14.53
C ILE A 624 -2.40 -13.40 14.88
N PRO A 625 -1.65 -13.84 15.93
CA PRO A 625 -0.38 -13.20 16.26
C PRO A 625 0.69 -13.36 15.18
N SER A 626 0.63 -14.41 14.35
CA SER A 626 1.63 -14.65 13.29
C SER A 626 1.41 -13.83 12.01
N ARG A 627 0.19 -13.36 11.73
CA ARG A 627 -0.11 -12.57 10.52
C ARG A 627 0.00 -11.05 10.71
N LEU A 628 0.42 -10.57 11.89
CA LEU A 628 0.37 -9.15 12.24
C LEU A 628 1.25 -8.25 11.35
N SER A 629 2.36 -8.79 10.82
CA SER A 629 3.24 -8.07 9.89
C SER A 629 2.66 -7.89 8.48
N CYS A 630 1.63 -8.67 8.13
CA CYS A 630 0.96 -8.55 6.84
C CYS A 630 0.17 -7.24 6.74
N SER A 631 0.21 -6.63 5.55
CA SER A 631 -0.56 -5.43 5.24
C SER A 631 -2.06 -5.64 5.51
N PRO A 632 -2.78 -4.65 6.07
CA PRO A 632 -4.23 -4.68 6.18
C PRO A 632 -4.95 -5.03 4.86
N ASP A 633 -4.35 -4.67 3.72
CA ASP A 633 -4.91 -4.94 2.38
C ASP A 633 -4.55 -6.33 1.82
N SER A 634 -3.75 -7.11 2.55
CA SER A 634 -3.35 -8.44 2.11
C SER A 634 -4.47 -9.47 2.30
N PRO A 635 -4.52 -10.53 1.47
CA PRO A 635 -5.49 -11.62 1.64
C PRO A 635 -5.52 -12.20 3.05
N ALA A 636 -4.35 -12.33 3.69
CA ALA A 636 -4.26 -12.84 5.06
C ALA A 636 -4.94 -11.94 6.10
N ARG A 637 -5.18 -10.66 5.82
CA ARG A 637 -5.80 -9.70 6.77
C ARG A 637 -7.28 -9.44 6.49
N GLY A 638 -7.93 -10.27 5.66
CA GLY A 638 -9.37 -10.21 5.44
C GLY A 638 -10.18 -10.28 6.74
N LEU A 639 -11.29 -9.54 6.75
CA LEU A 639 -12.15 -9.35 7.92
C LEU A 639 -13.19 -10.47 8.08
N GLU A 640 -13.73 -10.94 6.97
CA GLU A 640 -14.77 -11.98 6.94
C GLU A 640 -14.13 -13.31 6.55
N GLU A 641 -14.21 -14.31 7.43
CA GLU A 641 -13.61 -15.63 7.21
C GLU A 641 -14.12 -16.28 5.92
N SER A 642 -15.40 -16.09 5.57
CA SER A 642 -16.00 -16.64 4.35
C SER A 642 -15.43 -16.07 3.05
N GLN A 643 -14.72 -14.94 3.12
CA GLN A 643 -14.14 -14.25 1.95
C GLN A 643 -12.63 -14.47 1.84
N LEU A 644 -12.02 -15.15 2.80
CA LEU A 644 -10.59 -15.45 2.79
C LEU A 644 -10.25 -16.42 1.66
N MET A 645 -9.51 -15.94 0.67
CA MET A 645 -9.01 -16.74 -0.44
C MET A 645 -7.52 -16.54 -0.63
N ASP A 646 -6.81 -17.62 -0.89
CA ASP A 646 -5.39 -17.57 -1.26
C ASP A 646 -5.23 -16.84 -2.58
N ASN A 647 -4.21 -15.97 -2.68
CA ASN A 647 -3.75 -15.38 -3.93
C ASN A 647 -2.93 -16.40 -4.74
N MET A 648 -3.59 -17.43 -5.26
CA MET A 648 -2.95 -18.47 -6.07
C MET A 648 -2.43 -17.93 -7.39
N THR A 649 -2.97 -16.81 -7.89
CA THR A 649 -2.43 -16.12 -9.07
C THR A 649 -0.96 -15.75 -8.90
N ALA A 650 -0.49 -15.53 -7.67
CA ALA A 650 0.89 -15.15 -7.39
C ALA A 650 1.90 -16.31 -7.43
N TYR A 651 1.43 -17.57 -7.34
CA TYR A 651 2.33 -18.72 -7.17
C TYR A 651 1.94 -20.04 -7.83
N ALA A 652 0.70 -20.20 -8.29
CA ALA A 652 0.19 -21.47 -8.82
C ALA A 652 -0.12 -21.38 -10.32
N LEU A 653 0.22 -22.43 -11.05
CA LEU A 653 0.03 -22.57 -12.50
C LEU A 653 -0.85 -23.79 -12.79
N SER A 654 -1.79 -23.62 -13.73
CA SER A 654 -2.81 -24.58 -14.14
C SER A 654 -3.80 -24.97 -13.03
N GLU A 655 -4.82 -25.75 -13.40
CA GLU A 655 -5.81 -26.26 -12.44
C GLU A 655 -5.24 -27.28 -11.43
N LEU A 656 -4.07 -27.87 -11.71
CA LEU A 656 -3.34 -28.73 -10.78
C LEU A 656 -2.59 -27.92 -9.72
N GLY A 657 -2.35 -26.63 -9.96
CA GLY A 657 -1.71 -25.73 -9.00
C GLY A 657 -0.20 -25.90 -8.85
N PHE A 658 0.52 -26.25 -9.93
CA PHE A 658 1.99 -26.34 -9.92
C PHE A 658 2.61 -25.04 -9.39
N VAL A 659 3.49 -25.14 -8.40
CA VAL A 659 4.09 -23.97 -7.74
C VAL A 659 5.17 -23.37 -8.65
N TYR A 660 4.87 -22.28 -9.35
CA TYR A 660 5.85 -21.60 -10.21
C TYR A 660 6.67 -20.55 -9.46
N ASN A 661 6.19 -20.07 -8.30
CA ASN A 661 6.89 -19.07 -7.47
C ASN A 661 6.85 -19.46 -5.99
N GLN A 662 7.94 -20.09 -5.52
CA GLN A 662 8.07 -20.59 -4.16
C GLN A 662 8.07 -19.48 -3.09
N THR A 663 8.68 -18.33 -3.37
CA THR A 663 8.68 -17.19 -2.44
C THR A 663 7.26 -16.67 -2.23
N ALA A 664 6.45 -16.58 -3.30
CA ALA A 664 5.05 -16.16 -3.18
C ALA A 664 4.15 -17.22 -2.53
N PHE A 665 4.39 -18.51 -2.79
CA PHE A 665 3.66 -19.62 -2.14
C PHE A 665 3.87 -19.64 -0.62
N SER A 666 5.14 -19.56 -0.19
CA SER A 666 5.52 -19.53 1.23
C SER A 666 5.17 -18.21 1.94
N ASP A 667 4.61 -17.23 1.23
CA ASP A 667 4.20 -15.97 1.84
C ASP A 667 2.86 -16.12 2.55
N VAL A 668 2.90 -16.10 3.89
CA VAL A 668 1.73 -16.11 4.78
C VAL A 668 0.73 -15.02 4.40
N CYS A 669 1.19 -13.87 3.94
CA CYS A 669 0.31 -12.75 3.59
C CYS A 669 -0.54 -13.02 2.33
N ASN A 670 -0.10 -13.92 1.45
CA ASN A 670 -0.85 -14.34 0.25
C ASN A 670 -1.82 -15.49 0.52
N SER A 671 -1.63 -16.25 1.61
CA SER A 671 -2.26 -17.57 1.78
C SER A 671 -3.00 -17.69 3.12
N PRO A 672 -4.17 -17.02 3.29
CA PRO A 672 -4.99 -17.16 4.49
C PRO A 672 -5.37 -18.61 4.83
N SER A 673 -5.43 -19.50 3.84
CA SER A 673 -5.75 -20.91 4.09
C SER A 673 -4.77 -21.61 5.01
N PHE A 674 -3.54 -21.11 5.15
CA PHE A 674 -2.55 -21.67 6.08
C PHE A 674 -3.05 -21.68 7.53
N GLY A 675 -3.86 -20.69 7.93
CA GLY A 675 -4.46 -20.65 9.27
C GLY A 675 -5.28 -21.89 9.65
N GLU A 676 -5.82 -22.60 8.65
CA GLU A 676 -6.66 -23.80 8.84
C GLU A 676 -6.05 -25.07 8.23
N SER A 677 -4.84 -24.96 7.66
CA SER A 677 -4.21 -26.06 6.93
C SER A 677 -2.77 -26.34 7.31
N HIS A 678 -2.17 -25.50 8.17
CA HIS A 678 -0.81 -25.67 8.67
C HIS A 678 -0.80 -25.79 10.19
N GLY A 679 -0.11 -26.82 10.70
CA GLY A 679 -0.19 -27.19 12.12
C GLY A 679 0.48 -26.19 13.06
N PHE A 680 1.50 -25.47 12.57
CA PHE A 680 2.09 -24.32 13.26
C PHE A 680 1.04 -23.26 13.64
N PHE A 681 0.08 -22.96 12.75
CA PHE A 681 -0.95 -21.96 13.00
C PHE A 681 -2.13 -22.50 13.82
N ASP A 682 -2.40 -23.81 13.72
CA ASP A 682 -3.41 -24.48 14.54
C ASP A 682 -2.99 -24.48 16.01
N ARG A 683 -1.86 -25.10 16.35
CA ARG A 683 -1.30 -25.21 17.71
C ARG A 683 0.17 -25.66 17.65
N PRO A 684 1.19 -24.79 17.74
CA PRO A 684 2.59 -25.23 17.76
C PRO A 684 2.97 -25.83 19.12
N ASN A 685 4.08 -26.57 19.21
CA ASN A 685 4.52 -27.16 20.48
C ASN A 685 5.12 -26.12 21.41
N ALA A 686 5.89 -25.20 20.85
CA ALA A 686 6.38 -24.02 21.54
C ALA A 686 6.07 -22.79 20.68
N PHE A 687 5.68 -21.69 21.30
CA PHE A 687 5.60 -20.41 20.58
C PHE A 687 5.70 -19.29 21.60
N ASN A 688 6.89 -18.72 21.76
CA ASN A 688 7.05 -17.47 22.50
C ASN A 688 7.42 -16.38 21.50
N VAL A 689 6.56 -15.37 21.41
CA VAL A 689 6.63 -14.36 20.37
C VAL A 689 6.69 -12.98 20.99
N VAL A 690 7.50 -12.11 20.41
CA VAL A 690 7.54 -10.69 20.74
C VAL A 690 6.99 -9.88 19.57
N HIS A 691 6.21 -8.84 19.89
CA HIS A 691 5.59 -7.95 18.90
C HIS A 691 6.35 -6.65 18.68
N ASP A 692 7.60 -6.62 19.12
CA ASP A 692 8.57 -5.56 18.95
C ASP A 692 9.75 -6.11 18.15
N LEU A 693 10.42 -5.26 17.36
CA LEU A 693 11.59 -5.71 16.60
C LEU A 693 12.79 -6.04 17.53
N PHE A 694 13.06 -7.32 17.76
CA PHE A 694 14.21 -7.83 18.51
C PHE A 694 15.20 -8.56 17.60
N PRO A 695 16.53 -8.45 17.84
CA PRO A 695 17.54 -9.13 17.03
C PRO A 695 17.72 -10.59 17.46
N ILE A 696 16.72 -11.43 17.16
CA ILE A 696 16.76 -12.87 17.43
C ILE A 696 17.18 -13.64 16.18
N PHE A 697 18.19 -14.48 16.30
CA PHE A 697 18.71 -15.32 15.23
C PHE A 697 18.03 -16.69 15.23
N SER A 698 17.35 -17.03 14.14
CA SER A 698 16.57 -18.28 14.01
C SER A 698 16.98 -19.08 12.78
N GLN A 699 16.91 -20.41 12.87
CA GLN A 699 17.33 -21.32 11.79
C GLN A 699 16.36 -21.30 10.59
N SER A 700 15.09 -21.01 10.86
CA SER A 700 14.06 -20.81 9.84
C SER A 700 12.99 -19.83 10.34
N LYS A 701 12.17 -19.29 9.43
CA LYS A 701 11.03 -18.43 9.76
C LYS A 701 9.98 -18.45 8.66
N MET A 702 8.76 -18.00 8.96
CA MET A 702 7.74 -17.71 7.93
C MET A 702 7.85 -16.26 7.43
N SER A 703 7.24 -15.94 6.30
CA SER A 703 7.40 -14.62 5.65
C SER A 703 7.01 -13.42 6.52
N SER A 704 6.03 -13.59 7.41
CA SER A 704 5.56 -12.57 8.33
C SER A 704 6.43 -12.39 9.57
N PHE A 705 7.50 -13.17 9.74
CA PHE A 705 8.40 -13.09 10.89
C PHE A 705 9.65 -12.27 10.59
N ASN A 706 10.14 -11.55 11.61
CA ASN A 706 11.26 -10.62 11.52
C ASN A 706 12.53 -11.14 12.20
N ASP A 707 12.58 -12.43 12.55
CA ASP A 707 13.81 -13.12 12.98
C ASP A 707 14.93 -12.95 11.93
N ILE A 708 16.17 -12.88 12.40
CA ILE A 708 17.36 -12.84 11.56
C ILE A 708 17.72 -14.30 11.20
N LEU A 709 17.59 -14.66 9.93
CA LEU A 709 17.98 -16.01 9.49
C LEU A 709 19.49 -16.18 9.54
N TYR A 710 19.94 -17.35 9.96
CA TYR A 710 21.35 -17.75 9.91
C TYR A 710 21.49 -19.21 9.44
N PRO A 711 22.68 -19.60 8.93
CA PRO A 711 22.91 -20.96 8.48
C PRO A 711 22.67 -21.96 9.60
N SER A 712 21.77 -22.92 9.35
CA SER A 712 21.25 -23.81 10.37
C SER A 712 22.35 -24.71 10.97
N PRO A 713 22.64 -24.62 12.28
CA PRO A 713 23.59 -25.49 12.96
C PRO A 713 23.25 -26.98 12.84
N TRP A 714 21.97 -27.31 12.61
CA TRP A 714 21.52 -28.67 12.37
C TRP A 714 22.24 -29.33 11.19
N TYR A 715 22.38 -28.60 10.08
CA TYR A 715 23.09 -29.11 8.89
C TYR A 715 24.60 -29.07 9.06
N TRP A 716 25.15 -27.96 9.59
CA TRP A 716 26.60 -27.80 9.75
C TRP A 716 27.20 -28.87 10.67
N PHE A 717 26.48 -29.21 11.74
CA PHE A 717 26.88 -30.26 12.69
C PHE A 717 26.63 -31.69 12.16
N GLY A 718 25.94 -31.84 11.02
CA GLY A 718 25.66 -33.14 10.41
C GLY A 718 24.66 -33.99 11.19
N LYS A 719 23.59 -33.40 11.73
CA LYS A 719 22.57 -34.14 12.52
C LYS A 719 21.80 -35.20 11.73
N VAL A 720 21.72 -35.04 10.41
CA VAL A 720 21.21 -36.05 9.48
C VAL A 720 22.33 -36.40 8.52
N THR A 721 22.85 -37.62 8.63
CA THR A 721 23.98 -38.10 7.83
C THR A 721 23.51 -38.73 6.52
N TYR A 722 24.22 -38.41 5.44
CA TYR A 722 24.12 -39.10 4.16
C TYR A 722 25.32 -40.05 4.03
N ASP A 723 25.04 -41.34 3.81
CA ASP A 723 26.06 -42.34 3.49
C ASP A 723 26.00 -42.67 1.99
N GLU A 724 27.01 -42.24 1.25
CA GLU A 724 27.12 -42.48 -0.19
C GLU A 724 27.28 -43.98 -0.53
N SER A 725 27.77 -44.80 0.40
CA SER A 725 27.93 -46.24 0.18
C SER A 725 26.62 -47.04 0.20
N GLU A 726 25.59 -46.49 0.85
CA GLU A 726 24.25 -47.06 0.93
C GLU A 726 23.31 -46.55 -0.19
N ASP A 727 23.77 -45.56 -0.97
CA ASP A 727 23.01 -44.93 -2.04
C ASP A 727 23.31 -45.58 -3.40
N MET A 728 22.31 -46.24 -3.99
CA MET A 728 22.49 -46.85 -5.31
C MET A 728 22.29 -45.88 -6.48
N ALA A 729 22.84 -46.25 -7.63
CA ALA A 729 22.64 -45.53 -8.88
C ALA A 729 21.14 -45.40 -9.23
N TRP A 730 20.77 -44.29 -9.88
CA TRP A 730 19.37 -43.96 -10.25
C TRP A 730 18.61 -45.11 -10.91
N THR A 731 19.27 -45.88 -11.80
CA THR A 731 18.67 -46.99 -12.55
C THR A 731 18.28 -48.18 -11.67
N GLN A 732 18.86 -48.30 -10.47
CA GLN A 732 18.59 -49.37 -9.51
C GLN A 732 17.53 -48.97 -8.45
N LYS A 733 17.18 -47.68 -8.39
CA LYS A 733 16.18 -47.17 -7.44
C LYS A 733 14.76 -47.56 -7.87
N LYS A 734 13.88 -47.73 -6.88
CA LYS A 734 12.44 -47.94 -7.08
C LYS A 734 11.78 -46.67 -7.61
N ASN A 735 10.95 -46.80 -8.63
CA ASN A 735 10.15 -45.70 -9.17
C ASN A 735 8.93 -45.43 -8.29
N SER A 736 9.14 -44.81 -7.12
CA SER A 736 8.06 -44.51 -6.20
C SER A 736 8.41 -43.28 -5.36
N LEU A 737 7.40 -42.47 -5.06
CA LEU A 737 7.49 -41.41 -4.07
C LEU A 737 7.52 -42.02 -2.68
N TRP A 738 8.57 -41.70 -1.91
CA TRP A 738 8.75 -42.28 -0.59
C TRP A 738 8.80 -41.24 0.51
N TRP A 739 8.17 -41.58 1.63
CA TRP A 739 8.28 -40.84 2.88
C TRP A 739 7.98 -41.68 4.10
N ARG A 740 8.78 -41.50 5.14
CA ARG A 740 8.49 -41.90 6.52
C ARG A 740 8.74 -40.72 7.43
N GLY A 741 7.82 -40.46 8.33
CA GLY A 741 7.97 -39.43 9.34
C GLY A 741 6.90 -39.49 10.40
N SER A 742 7.05 -38.65 11.41
CA SER A 742 6.09 -38.52 12.50
C SER A 742 5.01 -37.47 12.18
N THR A 743 3.92 -37.52 12.94
CA THR A 743 2.82 -36.53 12.93
C THR A 743 3.21 -35.15 13.50
N THR A 744 4.50 -34.79 13.47
CA THR A 744 4.97 -33.50 13.99
C THR A 744 4.50 -32.33 13.13
N GLY A 745 4.62 -31.12 13.66
CA GLY A 745 4.27 -29.89 12.94
C GLY A 745 2.98 -29.22 13.38
N GLY A 746 2.40 -29.73 14.46
CA GLY A 746 1.35 -29.12 15.25
C GLY A 746 0.94 -30.06 16.38
N PHE A 747 0.55 -29.52 17.53
CA PHE A 747 -0.01 -30.25 18.65
C PHE A 747 -1.52 -30.47 18.45
N SER A 748 -1.95 -31.72 18.29
CA SER A 748 -3.37 -32.01 18.06
C SER A 748 -4.17 -32.13 19.37
N ARG A 749 -5.32 -31.46 19.39
CA ARG A 749 -6.35 -31.61 20.43
C ARG A 749 -7.74 -31.53 19.82
N SER A 750 -8.67 -32.36 20.29
CA SER A 750 -10.08 -32.37 19.88
C SER A 750 -10.26 -32.49 18.36
N GLY A 751 -9.53 -33.39 17.72
CA GLY A 751 -9.57 -33.67 16.28
C GLY A 751 -8.81 -32.67 15.41
N GLY A 752 -7.98 -31.80 15.99
CA GLY A 752 -7.23 -30.75 15.29
C GLY A 752 -6.29 -31.26 14.19
N TRP A 753 -5.78 -32.49 14.32
CA TRP A 753 -4.87 -33.13 13.37
C TRP A 753 -5.38 -33.16 11.93
N ARG A 754 -6.71 -33.13 11.72
CA ARG A 754 -7.32 -33.07 10.38
C ARG A 754 -7.00 -31.78 9.62
N ARG A 755 -6.60 -30.73 10.33
CA ARG A 755 -6.19 -29.42 9.79
C ARG A 755 -4.67 -29.27 9.66
N GLN A 756 -3.88 -30.25 10.09
CA GLN A 756 -2.43 -30.14 10.09
C GLN A 756 -1.83 -30.59 8.75
N HIS A 757 -0.84 -29.84 8.27
CA HIS A 757 -0.28 -29.97 6.93
C HIS A 757 0.23 -31.38 6.56
N ARG A 758 0.96 -32.06 7.45
CA ARG A 758 1.43 -33.42 7.18
C ARG A 758 0.27 -34.40 7.02
N GLN A 759 -0.71 -34.33 7.91
CA GLN A 759 -1.89 -35.19 7.90
C GLN A 759 -2.72 -34.93 6.65
N LYS A 760 -2.91 -33.67 6.25
CA LYS A 760 -3.60 -33.32 5.01
C LYS A 760 -2.89 -33.87 3.77
N LEU A 761 -1.57 -33.69 3.68
CA LEU A 761 -0.79 -34.16 2.54
C LEU A 761 -0.74 -35.70 2.44
N VAL A 762 -0.47 -36.39 3.56
CA VAL A 762 -0.47 -37.86 3.62
C VAL A 762 -1.87 -38.42 3.31
N SER A 763 -2.94 -37.78 3.81
CA SER A 763 -4.32 -38.16 3.49
C SER A 763 -4.62 -37.98 2.01
N ARG A 764 -4.21 -36.85 1.41
CA ARG A 764 -4.44 -36.55 -0.01
C ARG A 764 -3.73 -37.54 -0.92
N ILE A 765 -2.46 -37.86 -0.63
CA ILE A 765 -1.67 -38.81 -1.43
C ILE A 765 -2.28 -40.21 -1.40
N ASN A 766 -2.80 -40.65 -0.24
CA ASN A 766 -3.37 -41.98 -0.05
C ASN A 766 -4.90 -42.04 -0.22
N ALA A 767 -5.54 -40.99 -0.72
CA ALA A 767 -6.99 -40.94 -0.84
C ALA A 767 -7.53 -41.98 -1.85
N LEU A 768 -8.73 -42.49 -1.59
CA LEU A 768 -9.44 -43.42 -2.47
C LEU A 768 -10.34 -42.69 -3.50
N ASP A 769 -10.04 -41.42 -3.75
CA ASP A 769 -10.81 -40.53 -4.62
C ASP A 769 -10.28 -40.52 -6.06
N LYS A 770 -10.85 -39.61 -6.87
CA LYS A 770 -10.30 -39.29 -8.19
C LYS A 770 -9.22 -38.21 -8.06
N ALA A 771 -8.27 -38.27 -8.97
CA ALA A 771 -7.20 -37.28 -9.13
C ALA A 771 -7.20 -36.76 -10.56
N LYS A 772 -6.67 -35.56 -10.76
CA LYS A 772 -6.38 -35.03 -12.09
C LYS A 772 -4.96 -35.39 -12.48
N ILE A 773 -4.78 -35.80 -13.74
CA ILE A 773 -3.48 -36.01 -14.38
C ILE A 773 -3.49 -35.31 -15.74
N MET A 774 -2.31 -35.12 -16.33
CA MET A 774 -2.19 -34.62 -17.69
C MET A 774 -1.86 -35.78 -18.63
N SER A 775 -2.53 -35.83 -19.77
CA SER A 775 -2.33 -36.86 -20.78
C SER A 775 -2.04 -36.24 -22.13
N SER A 776 -1.05 -36.81 -22.82
CA SER A 776 -0.71 -36.43 -24.17
C SER A 776 -1.71 -37.04 -25.15
N SER A 777 -2.47 -36.19 -25.84
CA SER A 777 -3.49 -36.60 -26.82
C SER A 777 -3.08 -36.20 -28.24
N ASN A 778 -3.46 -37.00 -29.25
CA ASN A 778 -3.29 -36.63 -30.66
C ASN A 778 -4.29 -35.56 -31.11
N ALA A 779 -4.98 -34.88 -30.20
CA ALA A 779 -5.96 -33.83 -30.51
C ALA A 779 -5.35 -32.56 -31.15
N GLY A 780 -4.02 -32.51 -31.29
CA GLY A 780 -3.29 -31.50 -32.04
C GLY A 780 -2.93 -31.92 -33.47
N ALA A 781 -3.10 -33.20 -33.83
CA ALA A 781 -2.68 -33.73 -35.11
C ALA A 781 -3.45 -33.06 -36.26
N THR A 782 -2.70 -32.49 -37.20
CA THR A 782 -3.21 -31.96 -38.48
C THR A 782 -2.58 -32.74 -39.64
N ASP A 783 -3.13 -32.63 -40.84
CA ASP A 783 -2.54 -33.24 -42.04
C ASP A 783 -1.09 -32.76 -42.30
N GLU A 784 -0.74 -31.56 -41.83
CA GLU A 784 0.61 -30.99 -41.90
C GLU A 784 1.52 -31.41 -40.73
N ASN A 785 0.96 -31.79 -39.58
CA ASN A 785 1.70 -32.27 -38.42
C ASN A 785 0.97 -33.43 -37.73
N PRO A 786 1.06 -34.65 -38.29
CA PRO A 786 0.32 -35.81 -37.79
C PRO A 786 0.76 -36.28 -36.39
N ASN A 787 1.92 -35.80 -35.91
CA ASN A 787 2.48 -36.11 -34.60
C ASN A 787 2.25 -35.00 -33.56
N ALA A 788 1.47 -33.96 -33.86
CA ALA A 788 1.20 -32.88 -32.93
C ALA A 788 0.40 -33.39 -31.72
N ARG A 789 1.07 -33.39 -30.57
CA ARG A 789 0.52 -33.80 -29.28
C ARG A 789 0.02 -32.59 -28.50
N LYS A 790 -1.09 -32.76 -27.79
CA LYS A 790 -1.62 -31.78 -26.84
C LYS A 790 -1.76 -32.38 -25.45
N TRP A 791 -1.20 -31.71 -24.45
CA TRP A 791 -1.39 -32.00 -23.05
C TRP A 791 -2.75 -31.51 -22.57
N LEU A 792 -3.60 -32.43 -22.17
CA LEU A 792 -4.95 -32.15 -21.65
C LEU A 792 -5.14 -32.84 -20.31
N THR A 793 -5.82 -32.15 -19.40
CA THR A 793 -6.16 -32.72 -18.09
C THR A 793 -7.24 -33.78 -18.22
N LYS A 794 -7.08 -34.86 -17.46
CA LYS A 794 -8.03 -35.96 -17.36
C LYS A 794 -8.17 -36.39 -15.91
N GLU A 795 -9.39 -36.78 -15.52
CA GLU A 795 -9.61 -37.43 -14.22
C GLU A 795 -9.31 -38.92 -14.28
N VAL A 796 -8.64 -39.42 -13.25
CA VAL A 796 -8.30 -40.84 -13.06
C VAL A 796 -8.56 -41.27 -11.63
N SER A 797 -8.64 -42.59 -11.40
CA SER A 797 -8.76 -43.17 -10.06
C SER A 797 -7.40 -43.13 -9.37
N ARG A 798 -7.27 -42.44 -8.22
CA ARG A 798 -5.99 -42.37 -7.49
C ARG A 798 -5.46 -43.75 -7.04
N PRO A 799 -6.30 -44.71 -6.59
CA PRO A 799 -5.86 -46.06 -6.24
C PRO A 799 -5.11 -46.82 -7.34
N GLU A 800 -5.37 -46.53 -8.62
CA GLU A 800 -4.66 -47.17 -9.75
C GLU A 800 -3.16 -46.84 -9.76
N PHE A 801 -2.75 -45.77 -9.08
CA PHE A 801 -1.36 -45.30 -8.99
C PHE A 801 -0.75 -45.53 -7.60
N SER A 802 -1.38 -46.35 -6.74
CA SER A 802 -0.87 -46.65 -5.40
C SER A 802 0.51 -47.32 -5.41
N SER A 803 0.89 -48.02 -6.48
CA SER A 803 2.20 -48.66 -6.62
C SER A 803 3.38 -47.68 -6.70
N ILE A 804 3.14 -46.44 -7.14
CA ILE A 804 4.16 -45.38 -7.26
C ILE A 804 4.12 -44.40 -6.08
N MET A 805 3.31 -44.67 -5.05
CA MET A 805 3.13 -43.81 -3.86
C MET A 805 3.33 -44.60 -2.56
N ASP A 806 4.46 -44.38 -1.89
CA ASP A 806 4.85 -45.02 -0.62
C ASP A 806 5.08 -43.97 0.48
N VAL A 807 4.02 -43.28 0.88
CA VAL A 807 4.05 -42.14 1.82
C VAL A 807 3.20 -42.45 3.04
N HIS A 808 3.85 -42.69 4.19
CA HIS A 808 3.17 -43.12 5.41
C HIS A 808 3.80 -42.54 6.67
N PHE A 809 2.98 -42.36 7.72
CA PHE A 809 3.50 -42.05 9.04
C PHE A 809 4.16 -43.29 9.65
N SER A 810 5.31 -43.10 10.28
CA SER A 810 5.99 -44.14 11.05
C SER A 810 5.83 -43.98 12.56
N HIS A 811 5.40 -42.79 13.00
CA HIS A 811 5.18 -42.50 14.41
C HIS A 811 4.05 -41.48 14.59
N VAL A 812 3.25 -41.64 15.64
CA VAL A 812 2.18 -40.71 16.03
C VAL A 812 2.49 -40.14 17.41
N GLY A 813 2.63 -38.82 17.47
CA GLY A 813 2.91 -38.04 18.67
C GLY A 813 2.48 -36.57 18.54
N GLN A 814 2.80 -35.75 19.53
CA GLN A 814 2.36 -34.34 19.64
C GLN A 814 0.83 -34.20 19.57
N CYS A 815 0.13 -34.98 20.38
CA CYS A 815 -1.33 -34.98 20.44
C CYS A 815 -1.81 -35.36 21.83
N ASP A 816 -3.03 -34.94 22.18
CA ASP A 816 -3.76 -35.53 23.31
C ASP A 816 -4.01 -37.02 23.03
N PRO A 817 -4.10 -37.90 24.05
CA PRO A 817 -4.21 -39.35 23.87
C PRO A 817 -5.30 -39.78 22.86
N GLY A 818 -6.51 -39.23 22.97
CA GLY A 818 -7.61 -39.59 22.06
C GLY A 818 -7.38 -39.19 20.60
N ASP A 819 -6.68 -38.09 20.35
CA ASP A 819 -6.31 -37.68 18.99
C ASP A 819 -5.17 -38.54 18.44
N CYS A 820 -4.24 -38.98 19.29
CA CYS A 820 -3.23 -39.94 18.89
C CYS A 820 -3.85 -41.29 18.51
N ASP A 821 -4.80 -41.78 19.31
CA ASP A 821 -5.50 -43.04 19.03
C ASP A 821 -6.30 -42.96 17.73
N ALA A 822 -7.06 -41.87 17.53
CA ALA A 822 -7.79 -41.62 16.30
C ALA A 822 -6.89 -41.55 15.06
N GLN A 823 -5.69 -40.96 15.18
CA GLN A 823 -4.72 -40.93 14.07
C GLN A 823 -4.15 -42.32 13.77
N ARG A 824 -3.87 -43.15 14.78
CA ARG A 824 -3.41 -44.54 14.58
C ARG A 824 -4.48 -45.41 13.94
N GLU A 825 -5.75 -45.14 14.20
CA GLU A 825 -6.88 -45.82 13.56
C GLU A 825 -7.08 -45.36 12.11
N PHE A 826 -6.98 -44.04 11.86
CA PHE A 826 -7.23 -43.47 10.55
C PHE A 826 -6.08 -43.72 9.55
N PHE A 827 -4.83 -43.55 9.99
CA PHE A 827 -3.67 -43.69 9.12
C PHE A 827 -3.07 -45.10 9.18
N LYS A 828 -2.60 -45.59 8.03
CA LYS A 828 -1.70 -46.74 7.99
C LYS A 828 -0.35 -46.34 8.59
N ILE A 829 -0.12 -46.71 9.85
CA ILE A 829 1.17 -46.52 10.52
C ILE A 829 2.09 -47.69 10.16
N VAL A 830 3.27 -47.37 9.65
CA VAL A 830 4.29 -48.35 9.24
C VAL A 830 5.48 -48.31 10.20
N PRO A 831 6.35 -49.33 10.22
CA PRO A 831 7.55 -49.27 11.06
C PRO A 831 8.44 -48.05 10.74
N PRO A 832 9.16 -47.50 11.74
CA PRO A 832 10.25 -46.57 11.49
C PRO A 832 11.24 -47.16 10.49
N ALA A 833 11.66 -46.34 9.53
CA ALA A 833 12.70 -46.69 8.57
C ALA A 833 13.98 -45.96 8.96
N ASP A 834 15.12 -46.61 8.75
CA ASP A 834 16.39 -45.91 8.82
C ASP A 834 16.47 -44.86 7.70
N GLN A 835 17.14 -43.74 7.97
CA GLN A 835 17.26 -42.65 6.99
C GLN A 835 17.92 -43.13 5.68
N GLN A 836 18.87 -44.06 5.74
CA GLN A 836 19.53 -44.60 4.55
C GLN A 836 18.58 -45.42 3.66
N GLU A 837 17.45 -45.91 4.18
CA GLU A 837 16.45 -46.60 3.35
C GLU A 837 15.80 -45.68 2.30
N ALA A 838 15.80 -44.37 2.54
CA ALA A 838 15.27 -43.37 1.61
C ALA A 838 15.95 -43.49 0.23
N TRP A 839 17.25 -43.80 0.19
CA TRP A 839 18.04 -43.84 -1.04
C TRP A 839 17.59 -44.92 -2.02
N LYS A 840 16.78 -45.89 -1.58
CA LYS A 840 16.21 -46.94 -2.44
C LYS A 840 15.14 -46.43 -3.39
N TYR A 841 14.71 -45.18 -3.27
CA TYR A 841 13.56 -44.62 -3.99
C TYR A 841 13.97 -43.41 -4.83
N LYS A 842 13.39 -43.28 -6.02
CA LYS A 842 13.70 -42.19 -6.95
C LYS A 842 13.20 -40.83 -6.47
N TYR A 843 12.05 -40.76 -5.82
CA TYR A 843 11.43 -39.49 -5.41
C TYR A 843 11.26 -39.44 -3.90
N LEU A 844 11.78 -38.40 -3.24
CA LEU A 844 11.76 -38.26 -1.79
C LEU A 844 10.93 -37.06 -1.38
N LEU A 845 9.88 -37.29 -0.59
CA LEU A 845 9.04 -36.21 -0.09
C LEU A 845 9.72 -35.50 1.09
N ASP A 846 9.92 -34.21 0.99
CA ASP A 846 10.35 -33.34 2.09
C ASP A 846 9.19 -32.44 2.53
N VAL A 847 8.89 -32.45 3.82
CA VAL A 847 7.72 -31.74 4.38
C VAL A 847 8.13 -31.09 5.68
N ASP A 848 7.78 -29.81 5.85
CA ASP A 848 7.92 -29.10 7.12
C ASP A 848 7.40 -29.91 8.31
N GLY A 849 8.04 -29.73 9.47
CA GLY A 849 7.63 -30.28 10.76
C GLY A 849 7.15 -29.16 11.66
N ASN A 850 7.67 -29.09 12.90
CA ASN A 850 7.45 -27.91 13.76
C ASN A 850 7.98 -26.63 13.09
N ALA A 851 9.07 -26.78 12.34
CA ALA A 851 9.68 -25.78 11.48
C ALA A 851 10.16 -26.45 10.17
N PHE A 852 11.27 -25.99 9.58
CA PHE A 852 11.88 -26.64 8.42
C PHE A 852 12.22 -28.13 8.66
N SER A 853 12.28 -28.92 7.58
CA SER A 853 12.73 -30.32 7.64
C SER A 853 14.25 -30.44 7.55
N GLY A 854 14.88 -30.85 8.65
CA GLY A 854 16.33 -31.07 8.72
C GLY A 854 16.88 -32.22 7.86
N ARG A 855 16.05 -32.93 7.09
CA ARG A 855 16.47 -34.02 6.18
C ARG A 855 16.82 -33.52 4.77
N PHE A 856 16.42 -32.28 4.43
CA PHE A 856 16.44 -31.79 3.06
C PHE A 856 17.83 -31.86 2.42
N TYR A 857 18.89 -31.57 3.17
CA TYR A 857 20.26 -31.60 2.63
C TYR A 857 20.73 -33.01 2.32
N ALA A 858 20.44 -33.98 3.20
CA ALA A 858 20.74 -35.38 2.93
C ALA A 858 19.99 -35.88 1.67
N PHE A 859 18.76 -35.42 1.47
CA PHE A 859 17.98 -35.73 0.26
C PHE A 859 18.60 -35.13 -1.00
N LEU A 860 18.97 -33.85 -0.97
CA LEU A 860 19.67 -33.21 -2.08
C LEU A 860 21.00 -33.90 -2.39
N THR A 861 21.76 -34.33 -1.38
CA THR A 861 23.04 -35.02 -1.60
C THR A 861 22.90 -36.45 -2.09
N SER A 862 21.70 -37.04 -2.10
CA SER A 862 21.48 -38.38 -2.64
C SER A 862 21.34 -38.37 -4.17
N HIS A 863 21.35 -39.56 -4.77
CA HIS A 863 20.96 -39.74 -6.18
C HIS A 863 19.45 -39.66 -6.41
N SER A 864 18.63 -39.30 -5.41
CA SER A 864 17.17 -39.23 -5.52
C SER A 864 16.69 -37.79 -5.75
N LEU A 865 15.50 -37.62 -6.32
CA LEU A 865 14.86 -36.32 -6.59
C LEU A 865 14.01 -35.87 -5.40
N PRO A 866 14.34 -34.77 -4.70
CA PRO A 866 13.50 -34.25 -3.64
C PRO A 866 12.26 -33.53 -4.19
N LEU A 867 11.10 -33.85 -3.63
CA LEU A 867 9.83 -33.15 -3.82
C LEU A 867 9.49 -32.46 -2.50
N LYS A 868 9.54 -31.12 -2.44
CA LYS A 868 9.51 -30.36 -1.18
C LYS A 868 8.24 -29.53 -1.04
N MET A 869 7.50 -29.73 0.05
CA MET A 869 6.43 -28.85 0.51
C MET A 869 6.92 -28.08 1.75
N ALA A 870 7.21 -26.79 1.58
CA ALA A 870 7.73 -25.95 2.66
C ALA A 870 7.12 -24.54 2.64
N VAL A 871 6.66 -24.10 3.80
CA VAL A 871 6.24 -22.72 4.13
C VAL A 871 7.33 -22.01 4.92
N PHE A 872 8.09 -22.74 5.74
CA PHE A 872 9.26 -22.18 6.41
C PHE A 872 10.36 -21.86 5.40
N ARG A 873 10.93 -20.65 5.55
CA ARG A 873 12.07 -20.17 4.78
C ARG A 873 13.34 -20.35 5.57
N GLU A 874 14.39 -20.74 4.87
CA GLU A 874 15.74 -21.00 5.39
C GLU A 874 16.73 -20.04 4.73
N TRP A 875 17.95 -19.95 5.28
CA TRP A 875 19.00 -19.01 4.84
C TRP A 875 19.43 -19.12 3.36
N HIS A 876 19.18 -20.26 2.73
CA HIS A 876 19.66 -20.63 1.40
C HIS A 876 18.63 -20.34 0.28
N GLU A 877 17.64 -19.47 0.52
CA GLU A 877 16.53 -19.18 -0.42
C GLU A 877 17.04 -18.77 -1.82
N GLU A 878 18.09 -17.96 -1.92
CA GLU A 878 18.67 -17.56 -3.21
C GLU A 878 19.63 -18.60 -3.80
N TRP A 879 20.10 -19.53 -2.96
CA TRP A 879 21.16 -20.50 -3.25
C TRP A 879 20.61 -21.82 -3.77
N ILE A 880 19.37 -22.19 -3.42
CA ILE A 880 18.71 -23.40 -3.94
C ILE A 880 17.50 -23.00 -4.77
N MET A 881 17.51 -23.34 -6.06
CA MET A 881 16.45 -22.96 -6.99
C MET A 881 15.40 -24.07 -7.17
N PRO A 882 14.10 -23.81 -6.91
CA PRO A 882 13.03 -24.74 -7.27
C PRO A 882 13.03 -25.02 -8.78
N TRP A 883 12.62 -26.22 -9.17
CA TRP A 883 12.64 -26.78 -10.53
C TRP A 883 14.03 -27.02 -11.14
N VAL A 884 15.11 -26.62 -10.47
CA VAL A 884 16.50 -26.95 -10.86
C VAL A 884 17.10 -27.97 -9.91
N HIS A 885 16.96 -27.77 -8.60
CA HIS A 885 17.57 -28.65 -7.59
C HIS A 885 16.55 -29.56 -6.89
N TYR A 886 15.27 -29.19 -6.93
CA TYR A 886 14.17 -29.94 -6.31
C TYR A 886 12.84 -29.53 -6.93
N ILE A 887 11.78 -30.28 -6.67
CA ILE A 887 10.44 -29.98 -7.17
C ILE A 887 9.59 -29.36 -6.04
N PRO A 888 9.13 -28.11 -6.16
CA PRO A 888 8.28 -27.50 -5.14
C PRO A 888 6.86 -28.06 -5.23
N LEU A 889 6.27 -28.33 -4.07
CA LEU A 889 4.89 -28.82 -3.93
C LEU A 889 4.04 -27.82 -3.15
N SER A 890 2.76 -27.78 -3.50
CA SER A 890 1.73 -27.04 -2.80
C SER A 890 1.24 -27.80 -1.57
N LEU A 891 0.64 -27.08 -0.62
CA LEU A 891 0.02 -27.68 0.55
C LEU A 891 -1.26 -28.48 0.21
N LYS A 892 -1.91 -28.16 -0.92
CA LYS A 892 -3.12 -28.87 -1.38
C LYS A 892 -2.79 -30.25 -1.96
N GLY A 893 -1.60 -30.39 -2.56
CA GLY A 893 -1.07 -31.64 -3.08
C GLY A 893 -1.85 -32.23 -4.26
N GLU A 894 -2.59 -31.41 -5.00
CA GLU A 894 -3.32 -31.86 -6.20
C GLU A 894 -2.36 -32.28 -7.32
N GLU A 895 -1.22 -31.60 -7.41
CA GLU A 895 -0.18 -31.83 -8.40
C GLU A 895 0.70 -33.05 -8.12
N VAL A 896 0.71 -33.57 -6.88
CA VAL A 896 1.67 -34.61 -6.45
C VAL A 896 1.58 -35.86 -7.32
N LEU A 897 0.36 -36.33 -7.58
CA LEU A 897 0.18 -37.50 -8.44
C LEU A 897 0.69 -37.26 -9.85
N GLU A 898 0.36 -36.11 -10.44
CA GLU A 898 0.78 -35.80 -11.81
C GLU A 898 2.30 -35.68 -11.90
N VAL A 899 2.96 -35.00 -10.96
CA VAL A 899 4.42 -34.86 -10.95
C VAL A 899 5.10 -36.23 -10.93
N VAL A 900 4.69 -37.12 -10.02
CA VAL A 900 5.31 -38.45 -9.89
C VAL A 900 4.97 -39.33 -11.09
N ARG A 901 3.72 -39.35 -11.54
CA ARG A 901 3.28 -40.09 -12.75
C ARG A 901 4.06 -39.62 -13.98
N TYR A 902 4.17 -38.30 -14.18
CA TYR A 902 4.88 -37.72 -15.31
C TYR A 902 6.34 -38.17 -15.34
N PHE A 903 7.03 -38.09 -14.20
CA PHE A 903 8.42 -38.52 -14.07
C PHE A 903 8.64 -40.03 -14.14
N ASP A 904 7.65 -40.84 -13.77
CA ASP A 904 7.75 -42.30 -13.84
C ASP A 904 7.37 -42.85 -15.22
N SER A 905 6.33 -42.31 -15.85
CA SER A 905 5.68 -42.93 -17.01
C SER A 905 6.04 -42.28 -18.35
N GLU A 906 6.27 -40.95 -18.39
CA GLU A 906 6.56 -40.24 -19.65
C GLU A 906 8.07 -40.18 -19.90
N GLU A 907 8.51 -40.46 -21.13
CA GLU A 907 9.95 -40.54 -21.44
C GLU A 907 10.68 -39.21 -21.19
N GLU A 908 10.09 -38.09 -21.63
CA GLU A 908 10.61 -36.75 -21.33
C GLU A 908 10.64 -36.45 -19.83
N GLY A 909 9.66 -36.96 -19.08
CA GLY A 909 9.59 -36.83 -17.62
C GLY A 909 10.72 -37.59 -16.93
N LYS A 910 10.98 -38.83 -17.33
CA LYS A 910 12.05 -39.67 -16.76
C LYS A 910 13.42 -39.03 -16.93
N GLU A 911 13.71 -38.51 -18.11
CA GLU A 911 14.98 -37.82 -18.40
C GLU A 911 15.15 -36.57 -17.52
N MET A 912 14.09 -35.77 -17.39
CA MET A 912 14.12 -34.57 -16.56
C MET A 912 14.24 -34.90 -15.07
N ALA A 913 13.57 -35.94 -14.58
CA ALA A 913 13.66 -36.33 -13.19
C ALA A 913 15.10 -36.70 -12.79
N LEU A 914 15.79 -37.49 -13.62
CA LEU A 914 17.21 -37.79 -13.43
C LEU A 914 18.05 -36.51 -13.46
N ARG A 915 17.81 -35.63 -14.45
CA ARG A 915 18.56 -34.39 -14.58
C ARG A 915 18.44 -33.51 -13.33
N VAL A 916 17.23 -33.25 -12.86
CA VAL A 916 16.98 -32.40 -11.68
C VAL A 916 17.58 -33.03 -10.41
N ALA A 917 17.51 -34.36 -10.27
CA ALA A 917 18.15 -35.07 -9.15
C ALA A 917 19.67 -34.86 -9.14
N GLU A 918 20.33 -35.09 -10.28
CA GLU A 918 21.79 -34.97 -10.38
C GLU A 918 22.27 -33.50 -10.34
N GLU A 919 21.49 -32.56 -10.88
CA GLU A 919 21.75 -31.12 -10.76
C GLU A 919 21.66 -30.69 -9.29
N GLY A 920 20.60 -31.07 -8.58
CA GLY A 920 20.44 -30.82 -7.14
C GLY A 920 21.59 -31.40 -6.32
N ARG A 921 21.98 -32.64 -6.62
CA ARG A 921 23.11 -33.35 -5.99
C ARG A 921 24.45 -32.66 -6.20
N THR A 922 24.76 -32.35 -7.45
CA THR A 922 26.01 -31.69 -7.82
C THR A 922 26.09 -30.30 -7.19
N TRP A 923 24.98 -29.56 -7.21
CA TRP A 923 24.91 -28.24 -6.60
C TRP A 923 25.07 -28.30 -5.07
N ALA A 924 24.36 -29.19 -4.39
CA ALA A 924 24.48 -29.34 -2.94
C ALA A 924 25.92 -29.63 -2.49
N LYS A 925 26.64 -30.51 -3.21
CA LYS A 925 28.06 -30.82 -2.95
C LYS A 925 29.01 -29.63 -3.18
N SER A 926 28.60 -28.58 -3.88
CA SER A 926 29.45 -27.42 -4.24
C SER A 926 29.06 -26.10 -3.58
N ALA A 927 27.82 -25.96 -3.10
CA ALA A 927 27.30 -24.70 -2.59
C ALA A 927 26.58 -24.80 -1.24
N LEU A 928 26.47 -26.00 -0.65
CA LEU A 928 25.88 -26.22 0.69
C LEU A 928 26.88 -26.90 1.65
N ARG A 929 28.18 -26.68 1.44
CA ARG A 929 29.25 -27.23 2.27
C ARG A 929 29.41 -26.41 3.55
N ASN A 930 30.07 -26.95 4.57
CA ASN A 930 30.33 -26.20 5.80
C ASN A 930 31.08 -24.89 5.55
N GLU A 931 31.94 -24.84 4.53
CA GLU A 931 32.61 -23.62 4.08
C GLU A 931 31.62 -22.55 3.59
N ASP A 932 30.56 -22.94 2.90
CA ASP A 932 29.53 -22.03 2.39
C ASP A 932 28.72 -21.42 3.55
N PHE A 933 28.45 -22.22 4.60
CA PHE A 933 27.81 -21.75 5.84
C PHE A 933 28.67 -20.70 6.55
N GLU A 934 29.97 -20.98 6.72
CA GLU A 934 30.92 -20.06 7.34
C GLU A 934 30.98 -18.73 6.58
N VAL A 935 31.05 -18.77 5.24
CA VAL A 935 31.12 -17.56 4.40
C VAL A 935 29.82 -16.75 4.50
N TRP A 936 28.67 -17.41 4.48
CA TRP A 936 27.38 -16.72 4.61
C TRP A 936 27.21 -16.11 5.99
N PHE A 937 27.60 -16.84 7.04
CA PHE A 937 27.52 -16.34 8.41
C PHE A 937 28.50 -15.19 8.66
N PHE A 938 29.70 -15.24 8.08
CA PHE A 938 30.64 -14.11 8.11
C PHE A 938 30.00 -12.87 7.49
N ARG A 939 29.35 -13.01 6.31
CA ARG A 939 28.67 -11.89 5.68
C ARG A 939 27.57 -11.32 6.57
N LEU A 940 26.71 -12.19 7.12
CA LEU A 940 25.63 -11.79 8.01
C LEU A 940 26.14 -10.95 9.18
N LEU A 941 27.22 -11.39 9.83
CA LEU A 941 27.73 -10.73 11.03
C LEU A 941 28.45 -9.41 10.73
N LEU A 942 29.06 -9.25 9.55
CA LEU A 942 29.56 -7.94 9.11
C LEU A 942 28.42 -6.93 8.89
N GLU A 943 27.33 -7.37 8.26
CA GLU A 943 26.15 -6.52 8.03
C GLU A 943 25.46 -6.18 9.35
N TYR A 944 25.27 -7.17 10.24
CA TYR A 944 24.69 -6.96 11.56
C TYR A 944 25.58 -6.04 12.42
N ALA A 945 26.91 -6.25 12.40
CA ALA A 945 27.88 -5.39 13.07
C ALA A 945 27.72 -3.92 12.67
N ARG A 946 27.57 -3.65 11.37
CA ARG A 946 27.31 -2.30 10.89
C ARG A 946 25.97 -1.76 11.42
N VAL A 947 24.90 -2.55 11.38
CA VAL A 947 23.57 -2.11 11.84
C VAL A 947 23.58 -1.68 13.31
N ILE A 948 24.38 -2.35 14.15
CA ILE A 948 24.53 -2.05 15.58
C ILE A 948 25.70 -1.10 15.90
N ASP A 949 26.37 -0.51 14.91
CA ASP A 949 27.45 0.45 15.11
C ASP A 949 26.89 1.88 15.33
N ASP A 950 27.39 2.61 16.34
CA ASP A 950 26.92 3.96 16.66
C ASP A 950 27.21 4.97 15.52
N GLU A 951 28.25 4.72 14.71
CA GLU A 951 28.64 5.52 13.54
C GLU A 951 28.30 4.82 12.22
N ARG A 952 27.29 3.93 12.20
CA ARG A 952 26.94 3.10 11.03
C ARG A 952 26.75 3.83 9.69
N ALA A 953 26.42 5.13 9.74
CA ALA A 953 26.29 5.97 8.55
C ALA A 953 27.65 6.38 7.96
N GLY A 954 28.68 6.56 8.81
CA GLY A 954 30.01 7.00 8.40
C GLY A 954 30.98 5.88 8.03
N ILE A 955 30.62 4.61 8.28
CA ILE A 955 31.48 3.45 8.01
C ILE A 955 31.06 2.67 6.76
N GLY A 956 32.02 2.01 6.14
CA GLY A 956 31.84 1.24 4.91
C GLY A 956 33.15 1.00 4.17
N PHE A 957 33.13 0.04 3.25
CA PHE A 957 34.27 -0.37 2.44
C PHE A 957 34.19 0.23 1.03
N GLU A 958 35.34 0.70 0.53
CA GLU A 958 35.56 1.17 -0.84
C GLU A 958 36.84 0.55 -1.37
N VAL A 959 36.88 0.23 -2.66
CA VAL A 959 38.12 -0.21 -3.31
C VAL A 959 39.02 1.01 -3.51
N VAL A 960 40.27 0.91 -3.04
CA VAL A 960 41.29 1.97 -3.12
C VAL A 960 41.90 2.06 -4.51
#